data_AF-A0A1V0TP10-F1
#
_entry.id   AF-A0A1V0TP10-F1
#
_cell.length_a   1.000
_cell.length_b   1.000
_cell.length_c   1.000
_cell.angle_alpha   90.00
_cell.angle_beta   90.00
_cell.angle_gamma   90.00
#
_symmetry.space_group_name_H-M   'P 1'
#
loop_
_entity.id
_entity.type
_entity.pdbx_description
1 polymer ?
#
loop_
_entity_poly.entity_id
_entity_poly.type
_entity_poly.pdbx_seq_one_letter_code
_entity_poly.pdbx_strand_id
1 'polypeptide(L)'
;MPDEAQPLSPGLRPKGSTAARQDEPKPKDAASPATSGAGKSGATPRPADAKKQGATATGARPGTAAPKPPAKAGPPGAHAASSAPKPAPSASAGRSGTPNRVRARLARLGVQRSSPYNPVLEPLLRAVRANDPKIETATLRQVERAYQVAERWHRGQKRKSGDPYITHPLAVTTILAELGMDPATLMAGLLHDTVEDTEYGLEQLRRDFGDQVALLVDGVTKLDRVKFGEAAQAETVRKMVVAMAKDPRVLVIKLADRLHNMRTMRYLKREKQEKKARETLEIYAPLAHRLGMNTIKWELEDLAFAILYPKMYDEIVRLVAERAPKRDEYLAIVTDEVQADLRAARIKATVTGRPKHYYSVYQKMIVRGRDFAEIYDLVGIRVLVDTVRDCYAALGTIHARWNPVPGRFKDYIAMPKFNMYQSLHTTVIGPSGKPVELQIRTFDMHRRAEYGIAAHWKYKQEAVAGASKIRTDVPKNAGKGQDTVNDMAWLRQLLDWQKETEDPGEFLESLRFDLSRNEVFVFTPKGDVIALPAGATPVDFAYAVHTEVGHRTIGARVNGRLVPLESTLDNGDLVEVFTSKAPGAGPSRDWLGFVKSPRARNKIRGWFSKERRDEAIEQGKDAIARAMRKQNLPIQRILTGDSLVTLAHEMRYPDISSLYAAIGEGHVAAQGVVQKLVQALGGQDEATEDIAESTPIRPRSKRRSSADPGVVVKGVDDVWVKLARCCTPVPGDPIIGFVTRGSGVSVHRGDCVNVDSLSQQPERILDVEWAPTQSSVFLVAIQVEALDRSRLLSDVTRVLSDQHVNILSAAVQTSRDRVATSRFTFEMGDPKHLGHVLKAVRGVEGVYDVYRVTSARRP
;
A
#
# COMPACT_ATOMS: atom_id res chain seq x y z
N MET A 1 64.38 -28.51 18.32
CA MET A 1 65.74 -28.81 18.80
C MET A 1 66.32 -27.59 19.52
N PRO A 2 66.42 -27.54 20.87
CA PRO A 2 65.69 -28.33 21.88
C PRO A 2 65.06 -27.51 23.05
N ASP A 3 63.91 -27.85 23.63
CA ASP A 3 62.69 -28.35 22.97
C ASP A 3 61.36 -27.77 23.58
N GLU A 4 60.64 -28.24 24.61
CA GLU A 4 60.62 -29.49 25.40
C GLU A 4 59.25 -29.71 26.16
N ALA A 5 58.96 -30.98 26.50
CA ALA A 5 58.08 -31.59 27.52
C ALA A 5 56.67 -31.08 27.92
N GLN A 6 55.71 -32.02 27.84
CA GLN A 6 54.42 -32.07 28.56
C GLN A 6 54.62 -32.59 30.01
N PRO A 7 53.58 -32.65 30.90
CA PRO A 7 52.76 -33.87 30.93
C PRO A 7 51.28 -33.72 31.36
N LEU A 8 50.61 -34.88 31.39
CA LEU A 8 49.17 -35.15 31.54
C LEU A 8 48.58 -35.01 32.97
N SER A 9 47.25 -34.85 32.99
CA SER A 9 46.21 -35.45 33.88
C SER A 9 46.63 -36.18 35.17
N PRO A 10 45.95 -35.94 36.30
CA PRO A 10 44.65 -36.59 36.57
C PRO A 10 43.59 -35.64 37.19
N GLY A 11 42.31 -35.99 37.41
CA GLY A 11 41.61 -37.26 37.23
C GLY A 11 41.08 -37.85 38.55
N LEU A 12 39.86 -37.48 38.98
CA LEU A 12 39.18 -38.09 40.14
C LEU A 12 37.65 -38.17 39.97
N ARG A 13 37.10 -39.37 40.17
CA ARG A 13 35.68 -39.71 40.42
C ARG A 13 35.51 -39.88 41.97
N PRO A 14 34.54 -40.60 42.60
CA PRO A 14 33.36 -41.33 42.11
C PRO A 14 32.08 -41.27 42.99
N LYS A 15 31.12 -42.16 42.67
CA LYS A 15 29.91 -42.59 43.42
C LYS A 15 28.65 -41.71 43.26
N GLY A 16 27.44 -42.25 43.09
CA GLY A 16 27.08 -43.63 42.71
C GLY A 16 25.78 -44.17 43.33
N SER A 17 24.97 -44.87 42.51
CA SER A 17 23.78 -45.69 42.85
C SER A 17 22.54 -44.93 43.43
N THR A 18 21.30 -45.44 43.36
CA THR A 18 20.79 -46.78 42.96
C THR A 18 19.33 -46.70 42.45
N ALA A 19 18.94 -47.60 41.52
CA ALA A 19 17.60 -48.22 41.34
C ALA A 19 16.31 -47.38 41.14
N ALA A 20 15.19 -47.91 40.62
CA ALA A 20 14.97 -48.95 39.59
C ALA A 20 13.48 -49.03 39.13
N ARG A 21 13.26 -49.19 37.81
CA ARG A 21 12.18 -49.94 37.10
C ARG A 21 10.66 -49.73 37.40
N GLN A 22 9.87 -50.27 36.45
CA GLN A 22 8.42 -50.58 36.46
C GLN A 22 7.44 -49.41 36.20
N ASP A 23 6.34 -49.58 35.44
CA ASP A 23 6.00 -50.57 34.39
C ASP A 23 4.88 -49.99 33.47
N GLU A 24 4.65 -50.56 32.28
CA GLU A 24 3.49 -50.25 31.40
C GLU A 24 2.25 -51.06 31.85
N PRO A 25 1.01 -50.53 31.70
CA PRO A 25 0.11 -51.23 30.76
C PRO A 25 -0.90 -50.34 30.00
N LYS A 26 -1.45 -50.93 28.93
CA LYS A 26 -2.65 -50.51 28.17
C LYS A 26 -3.88 -51.35 28.62
N PRO A 27 -5.04 -51.32 27.91
CA PRO A 27 -6.00 -50.24 27.64
C PRO A 27 -7.38 -50.60 28.26
N LYS A 28 -8.51 -50.25 27.59
CA LYS A 28 -9.95 -50.61 27.85
C LYS A 28 -10.77 -49.61 28.69
N ASP A 29 -12.10 -49.51 28.55
CA ASP A 29 -13.05 -50.09 27.57
C ASP A 29 -14.26 -49.15 27.29
N ALA A 30 -15.20 -49.58 26.45
CA ALA A 30 -16.33 -48.79 25.92
C ALA A 30 -17.45 -48.38 26.89
N ALA A 31 -18.24 -47.35 26.51
CA ALA A 31 -19.70 -47.31 26.71
C ALA A 31 -20.43 -46.27 25.82
N SER A 32 -21.59 -46.64 25.29
CA SER A 32 -22.69 -45.77 24.84
C SER A 32 -24.01 -46.47 25.17
N PRO A 33 -25.07 -45.74 25.54
CA PRO A 33 -26.26 -45.61 24.67
C PRO A 33 -26.66 -44.11 24.48
N ALA A 34 -27.34 -43.63 23.43
CA ALA A 34 -28.54 -44.08 22.71
C ALA A 34 -29.84 -43.94 23.53
N THR A 35 -31.00 -43.52 23.00
CA THR A 35 -31.43 -43.00 21.66
C THR A 35 -31.91 -41.53 21.83
N SER A 36 -32.84 -40.84 21.12
CA SER A 36 -33.70 -40.98 19.91
C SER A 36 -34.15 -39.55 19.49
N GLY A 37 -34.63 -39.24 18.28
CA GLY A 37 -34.78 -40.03 17.05
C GLY A 37 -35.42 -39.23 15.90
N ALA A 38 -35.32 -39.78 14.68
CA ALA A 38 -36.06 -39.56 13.41
C ALA A 38 -36.79 -38.20 13.09
N GLY A 39 -36.69 -37.62 11.89
CA GLY A 39 -35.82 -37.90 10.72
C GLY A 39 -36.52 -37.89 9.34
N LYS A 40 -35.73 -37.67 8.26
CA LYS A 40 -36.11 -37.72 6.82
C LYS A 40 -37.13 -36.63 6.39
N SER A 41 -37.27 -36.19 5.13
CA SER A 41 -36.52 -36.24 3.85
C SER A 41 -37.15 -35.13 2.97
N GLY A 42 -36.60 -34.55 1.90
CA GLY A 42 -35.51 -34.90 0.98
C GLY A 42 -35.94 -34.53 -0.46
N ALA A 43 -35.00 -34.40 -1.39
CA ALA A 43 -35.19 -34.11 -2.84
C ALA A 43 -35.72 -32.71 -3.26
N THR A 44 -34.91 -32.04 -4.08
CA THR A 44 -35.28 -30.95 -5.00
C THR A 44 -35.86 -31.53 -6.32
N PRO A 45 -36.53 -30.73 -7.18
CA PRO A 45 -35.79 -30.12 -8.29
C PRO A 45 -36.24 -28.70 -8.74
N ARG A 46 -35.44 -28.16 -9.67
CA ARG A 46 -35.64 -26.97 -10.55
C ARG A 46 -36.52 -27.36 -11.80
N PRO A 47 -36.75 -26.52 -12.86
CA PRO A 47 -36.34 -25.12 -13.15
C PRO A 47 -37.45 -24.17 -13.71
N ALA A 48 -37.06 -22.93 -14.08
CA ALA A 48 -37.60 -22.09 -15.18
C ALA A 48 -39.04 -21.53 -15.05
N ASP A 49 -39.52 -20.55 -15.81
CA ASP A 49 -38.89 -19.49 -16.66
C ASP A 49 -39.90 -18.32 -16.82
N ALA A 50 -39.54 -17.25 -17.55
CA ALA A 50 -40.45 -16.30 -18.23
C ALA A 50 -41.43 -15.44 -17.36
N LYS A 51 -41.89 -14.25 -17.75
CA LYS A 51 -41.45 -13.13 -18.60
C LYS A 51 -42.62 -12.11 -18.64
N LYS A 52 -42.30 -10.82 -18.67
CA LYS A 52 -43.08 -9.71 -19.30
C LYS A 52 -44.45 -9.28 -18.71
N GLN A 53 -44.73 -8.00 -18.98
CA GLN A 53 -46.03 -7.30 -19.05
C GLN A 53 -46.84 -7.22 -17.73
N GLY A 54 -47.23 -6.06 -17.21
CA GLY A 54 -47.09 -4.68 -17.70
C GLY A 54 -48.32 -4.21 -18.49
N ALA A 55 -49.23 -3.53 -17.79
CA ALA A 55 -50.40 -2.86 -18.35
C ALA A 55 -50.66 -1.53 -17.63
N THR A 56 -50.94 -0.47 -18.39
CA THR A 56 -51.19 0.89 -17.87
C THR A 56 -52.47 1.46 -18.46
N ALA A 57 -53.43 1.84 -17.61
CA ALA A 57 -54.54 2.76 -17.91
C ALA A 57 -54.99 3.40 -16.57
N THR A 58 -55.18 4.71 -16.33
CA THR A 58 -55.54 5.94 -17.08
C THR A 58 -57.03 6.30 -17.09
N GLY A 59 -57.35 7.47 -16.50
CA GLY A 59 -58.67 8.13 -16.49
C GLY A 59 -59.52 7.85 -15.24
N ALA A 60 -60.51 8.66 -14.83
CA ALA A 60 -60.79 10.10 -15.06
C ALA A 60 -61.86 10.57 -14.03
N ARG A 61 -62.15 11.88 -13.96
CA ARG A 61 -63.19 12.54 -13.12
C ARG A 61 -64.55 12.63 -13.89
N PRO A 62 -65.69 13.21 -13.38
CA PRO A 62 -65.91 14.06 -12.18
C PRO A 62 -67.22 13.91 -11.34
N GLY A 63 -67.28 14.66 -10.22
CA GLY A 63 -68.44 14.91 -9.33
C GLY A 63 -67.98 15.55 -7.99
N THR A 64 -68.78 15.81 -6.93
CA THR A 64 -70.12 16.45 -6.69
C THR A 64 -70.35 16.48 -5.15
N ALA A 65 -71.12 17.34 -4.46
CA ALA A 65 -71.86 18.58 -4.81
C ALA A 65 -71.84 19.60 -3.61
N ALA A 66 -72.99 20.04 -3.07
CA ALA A 66 -73.16 21.03 -1.97
C ALA A 66 -74.55 20.82 -1.25
N PRO A 67 -75.07 21.61 -0.25
CA PRO A 67 -74.88 23.06 0.03
C PRO A 67 -74.74 23.49 1.55
N LYS A 68 -75.10 24.75 1.86
CA LYS A 68 -74.80 25.63 3.05
C LYS A 68 -76.01 26.59 3.32
N PRO A 69 -75.98 27.78 4.02
CA PRO A 69 -74.95 28.55 4.77
C PRO A 69 -75.29 28.59 6.30
N PRO A 70 -75.47 29.69 7.12
CA PRO A 70 -75.23 31.17 7.09
C PRO A 70 -73.94 31.56 7.90
N ALA A 71 -73.52 32.78 8.35
CA ALA A 71 -73.98 34.20 8.46
C ALA A 71 -74.94 34.57 9.64
N LYS A 72 -74.89 35.71 10.37
CA LYS A 72 -74.04 36.95 10.55
C LYS A 72 -73.89 37.20 12.10
N ALA A 73 -73.31 38.24 12.74
CA ALA A 73 -72.61 39.52 12.45
C ALA A 73 -71.45 39.70 13.51
N GLY A 74 -70.99 40.84 14.09
CA GLY A 74 -71.24 42.31 13.98
C GLY A 74 -70.41 43.13 15.04
N PRO A 75 -70.09 44.44 14.86
CA PRO A 75 -69.26 45.28 15.77
C PRO A 75 -70.07 46.43 16.48
N PRO A 76 -69.50 47.42 17.24
CA PRO A 76 -68.08 47.77 17.56
C PRO A 76 -67.77 48.16 19.05
N GLY A 77 -66.53 48.61 19.36
CA GLY A 77 -66.31 49.74 20.31
C GLY A 77 -65.29 49.62 21.49
N ALA A 78 -64.23 50.44 21.42
CA ALA A 78 -63.57 51.21 22.51
C ALA A 78 -62.94 50.56 23.79
N HIS A 79 -62.06 51.35 24.42
CA HIS A 79 -61.40 51.19 25.75
C HIS A 79 -60.41 50.02 25.94
N ALA A 80 -59.44 50.08 26.86
CA ALA A 80 -58.61 51.19 27.36
C ALA A 80 -57.36 50.59 28.05
N ALA A 81 -56.17 51.17 27.88
CA ALA A 81 -54.96 50.68 28.56
C ALA A 81 -54.87 51.24 30.00
N SER A 82 -55.05 50.40 31.02
CA SER A 82 -54.96 50.80 32.43
C SER A 82 -53.53 50.73 32.97
N SER A 83 -53.03 51.86 33.44
CA SER A 83 -51.69 52.02 34.01
C SER A 83 -51.61 51.73 35.51
N ALA A 84 -50.48 51.20 35.97
CA ALA A 84 -50.06 51.12 37.38
C ALA A 84 -48.55 51.52 37.47
N PRO A 85 -48.07 52.10 38.59
CA PRO A 85 -47.79 53.54 38.56
C PRO A 85 -46.34 53.98 38.80
N LYS A 86 -46.06 55.25 38.51
CA LYS A 86 -44.81 55.96 38.89
C LYS A 86 -44.82 56.38 40.36
N PRO A 87 -43.64 56.40 41.03
CA PRO A 87 -43.39 57.27 42.18
C PRO A 87 -42.25 58.29 41.94
N ALA A 88 -42.47 59.55 42.33
CA ALA A 88 -41.48 60.62 42.54
C ALA A 88 -42.21 61.83 43.19
N PRO A 89 -41.54 62.79 43.87
CA PRO A 89 -40.10 62.92 44.17
C PRO A 89 -39.82 63.13 45.69
N SER A 90 -38.70 63.79 46.03
CA SER A 90 -38.26 64.29 47.36
C SER A 90 -37.66 63.26 48.35
N ALA A 91 -36.78 63.62 49.30
CA ALA A 91 -35.75 64.69 49.33
C ALA A 91 -34.77 64.46 50.50
N SER A 92 -33.49 64.87 50.35
CA SER A 92 -32.44 64.93 51.42
C SER A 92 -32.05 63.57 52.06
N ALA A 93 -30.91 63.38 52.74
CA ALA A 93 -29.59 64.04 52.67
C ALA A 93 -28.51 63.03 53.15
N GLY A 94 -27.24 63.23 52.75
CA GLY A 94 -26.11 62.42 53.22
C GLY A 94 -24.87 62.55 52.33
N ARG A 95 -23.72 62.92 52.89
CA ARG A 95 -22.46 63.14 52.15
C ARG A 95 -21.39 62.11 52.51
N SER A 96 -20.76 61.53 51.50
CA SER A 96 -19.33 61.18 51.52
C SER A 96 -18.77 61.19 50.09
N GLY A 97 -17.48 61.47 49.93
CA GLY A 97 -16.76 61.37 48.65
C GLY A 97 -16.06 60.00 48.50
N THR A 98 -15.29 59.70 47.44
CA THR A 98 -14.68 60.61 46.44
C THR A 98 -14.75 60.06 44.98
N PRO A 99 -13.69 59.95 44.13
CA PRO A 99 -13.65 60.79 42.94
C PRO A 99 -13.69 60.00 41.62
N ASN A 100 -14.89 59.65 41.13
CA ASN A 100 -15.04 58.91 39.84
C ASN A 100 -15.64 59.74 38.67
N ARG A 101 -16.07 60.98 38.90
CA ARG A 101 -16.79 61.79 37.87
C ARG A 101 -15.91 62.47 36.81
N VAL A 102 -14.59 62.51 36.96
CA VAL A 102 -13.68 63.07 35.93
C VAL A 102 -13.52 62.11 34.74
N ARG A 103 -13.36 60.80 34.99
CA ARG A 103 -13.27 59.76 33.95
C ARG A 103 -14.52 59.73 33.05
N ALA A 104 -15.70 59.94 33.62
CA ALA A 104 -16.98 59.94 32.89
C ALA A 104 -17.14 61.08 31.86
N ARG A 105 -16.39 62.19 31.97
CA ARG A 105 -16.39 63.26 30.95
C ARG A 105 -15.31 63.09 29.89
N LEU A 106 -14.13 62.56 30.25
CA LEU A 106 -13.11 62.18 29.26
C LEU A 106 -13.59 61.07 28.31
N ALA A 107 -14.44 60.16 28.80
CA ALA A 107 -15.07 59.10 28.01
C ALA A 107 -15.99 59.58 26.85
N ARG A 108 -16.25 60.90 26.71
CA ARG A 108 -17.01 61.49 25.59
C ARG A 108 -16.19 62.34 24.62
N LEU A 109 -14.87 62.48 24.87
CA LEU A 109 -13.92 63.06 23.91
C LEU A 109 -12.95 62.01 23.32
N GLY A 110 -13.01 60.77 23.82
CA GLY A 110 -12.45 59.62 23.13
C GLY A 110 -13.20 59.36 21.83
N VAL A 111 -12.69 59.92 20.72
CA VAL A 111 -13.07 59.51 19.36
C VAL A 111 -13.08 57.99 19.32
N GLN A 112 -14.22 57.38 18.98
CA GLN A 112 -14.24 55.98 18.58
C GLN A 112 -13.32 55.87 17.38
N ARG A 113 -12.11 55.32 17.59
CA ARG A 113 -11.22 54.92 16.51
C ARG A 113 -11.95 53.82 15.76
N SER A 114 -12.69 54.20 14.72
CA SER A 114 -13.21 53.27 13.72
C SER A 114 -12.06 52.36 13.34
N SER A 115 -12.26 51.05 13.45
CA SER A 115 -11.24 50.09 13.00
C SER A 115 -10.99 50.41 11.53
N PRO A 116 -9.76 50.72 11.09
CA PRO A 116 -9.48 51.10 9.71
C PRO A 116 -9.47 49.87 8.78
N TYR A 117 -10.17 48.81 9.18
CA TYR A 117 -10.23 47.49 8.58
C TYR A 117 -11.70 47.07 8.49
N ASN A 118 -12.08 46.32 7.45
CA ASN A 118 -13.43 45.77 7.30
C ASN A 118 -13.85 44.98 8.59
N PRO A 119 -15.04 45.24 9.21
CA PRO A 119 -15.46 44.54 10.43
C PRO A 119 -15.55 43.02 10.28
N VAL A 120 -15.77 42.51 9.06
CA VAL A 120 -15.75 41.07 8.74
C VAL A 120 -14.37 40.44 9.01
N LEU A 121 -13.29 41.23 8.92
CA LEU A 121 -11.92 40.81 9.21
C LEU A 121 -11.54 40.90 10.69
N GLU A 122 -12.37 41.51 11.56
CA GLU A 122 -11.96 41.74 12.95
C GLU A 122 -11.64 40.43 13.73
N PRO A 123 -12.40 39.32 13.60
CA PRO A 123 -12.05 38.06 14.25
C PRO A 123 -10.70 37.50 13.78
N LEU A 124 -10.43 37.55 12.47
CA LEU A 124 -9.16 37.13 11.87
C LEU A 124 -8.00 37.99 12.37
N LEU A 125 -8.13 39.33 12.29
CA LEU A 125 -7.11 40.27 12.75
C LEU A 125 -6.85 40.16 14.26
N ARG A 126 -7.87 39.78 15.06
CA ARG A 126 -7.75 39.49 16.49
C ARG A 126 -6.96 38.19 16.74
N ALA A 127 -7.23 37.12 16.00
CA ALA A 127 -6.47 35.87 16.08
C ALA A 127 -4.99 36.08 15.68
N VAL A 128 -4.74 36.81 14.58
CA VAL A 128 -3.37 37.16 14.14
C VAL A 128 -2.63 37.96 15.21
N ARG A 129 -3.23 39.03 15.77
CA ARG A 129 -2.59 39.84 16.84
C ARG A 129 -2.41 39.10 18.16
N ALA A 130 -3.24 38.09 18.46
CA ALA A 130 -3.06 37.23 19.63
C ALA A 130 -1.87 36.27 19.44
N ASN A 131 -1.60 35.85 18.20
CA ASN A 131 -0.47 34.98 17.88
C ASN A 131 0.84 35.73 17.59
N ASP A 132 0.80 36.92 17.01
CA ASP A 132 1.93 37.86 16.93
C ASP A 132 1.52 39.27 17.37
N PRO A 133 1.80 39.64 18.64
CA PRO A 133 1.55 40.98 19.16
C PRO A 133 2.44 42.09 18.58
N LYS A 134 3.48 41.75 17.82
CA LYS A 134 4.43 42.70 17.21
C LYS A 134 4.22 42.88 15.70
N ILE A 135 3.26 42.17 15.10
CA ILE A 135 3.08 42.15 13.65
C ILE A 135 2.94 43.56 13.04
N GLU A 136 3.68 43.82 11.97
CA GLU A 136 3.68 45.13 11.33
C GLU A 136 2.32 45.49 10.74
N THR A 137 1.96 46.77 10.86
CA THR A 137 0.71 47.30 10.28
C THR A 137 0.71 47.24 8.75
N ALA A 138 1.89 47.26 8.11
CA ALA A 138 2.03 47.03 6.67
C ALA A 138 1.59 45.60 6.29
N THR A 139 2.02 44.60 7.03
CA THR A 139 1.67 43.18 6.83
C THR A 139 0.18 42.94 7.02
N LEU A 140 -0.46 43.55 8.03
CA LEU A 140 -1.91 43.45 8.21
C LEU A 140 -2.69 44.04 7.02
N ARG A 141 -2.20 45.13 6.41
CA ARG A 141 -2.79 45.70 5.17
C ARG A 141 -2.61 44.81 3.95
N GLN A 142 -1.53 44.01 3.88
CA GLN A 142 -1.37 43.02 2.80
C GLN A 142 -2.40 41.89 2.91
N VAL A 143 -2.67 41.39 4.12
CA VAL A 143 -3.75 40.41 4.38
C VAL A 143 -5.13 41.00 4.04
N GLU A 144 -5.39 42.27 4.38
CA GLU A 144 -6.62 42.95 3.96
C GLU A 144 -6.72 43.13 2.44
N ARG A 145 -5.63 43.48 1.74
CA ARG A 145 -5.60 43.53 0.26
C ARG A 145 -5.91 42.16 -0.34
N ALA A 146 -5.38 41.07 0.23
CA ALA A 146 -5.70 39.71 -0.20
C ALA A 146 -7.19 39.39 -0.04
N TYR A 147 -7.82 39.79 1.07
CA TYR A 147 -9.27 39.66 1.25
C TYR A 147 -10.06 40.48 0.22
N GLN A 148 -9.69 41.75 -0.01
CA GLN A 148 -10.37 42.61 -0.99
C GLN A 148 -10.26 42.08 -2.42
N VAL A 149 -9.12 41.49 -2.79
CA VAL A 149 -8.93 40.81 -4.08
C VAL A 149 -9.82 39.57 -4.18
N ALA A 150 -9.84 38.72 -3.15
CA ALA A 150 -10.71 37.53 -3.12
C ALA A 150 -12.21 37.89 -3.17
N GLU A 151 -12.64 38.88 -2.38
CA GLU A 151 -14.02 39.39 -2.35
C GLU A 151 -14.45 39.96 -3.71
N ARG A 152 -13.53 40.65 -4.40
CA ARG A 152 -13.77 41.20 -5.76
C ARG A 152 -13.92 40.11 -6.81
N TRP A 153 -13.05 39.10 -6.82
CA TRP A 153 -13.08 38.04 -7.84
C TRP A 153 -14.20 37.02 -7.62
N HIS A 154 -14.49 36.66 -6.37
CA HIS A 154 -15.63 35.79 -6.02
C HIS A 154 -16.98 36.55 -5.96
N ARG A 155 -17.07 37.79 -6.46
CA ARG A 155 -18.25 38.64 -6.32
C ARG A 155 -19.42 38.11 -7.15
N GLY A 156 -20.53 37.77 -6.49
CA GLY A 156 -21.70 37.15 -7.09
C GLY A 156 -21.71 35.62 -7.03
N GLN A 157 -20.56 35.00 -6.76
CA GLN A 157 -20.48 33.56 -6.51
C GLN A 157 -21.07 33.21 -5.13
N LYS A 158 -21.86 32.12 -5.08
CA LYS A 158 -22.50 31.62 -3.85
C LYS A 158 -22.10 30.17 -3.58
N ARG A 159 -21.98 29.81 -2.29
CA ARG A 159 -21.83 28.41 -1.88
C ARG A 159 -23.18 27.68 -1.93
N LYS A 160 -23.15 26.35 -1.82
CA LYS A 160 -24.36 25.48 -1.85
C LYS A 160 -25.31 25.68 -0.65
N SER A 161 -24.87 26.41 0.36
CA SER A 161 -25.69 26.90 1.48
C SER A 161 -26.50 28.16 1.14
N GLY A 162 -26.17 28.87 0.05
CA GLY A 162 -26.69 30.19 -0.31
C GLY A 162 -25.77 31.36 0.08
N ASP A 163 -24.78 31.12 0.95
CA ASP A 163 -23.86 32.14 1.46
C ASP A 163 -22.91 32.69 0.38
N PRO A 164 -22.41 33.94 0.51
CA PRO A 164 -21.34 34.48 -0.34
C PRO A 164 -20.08 33.61 -0.29
N TYR A 165 -19.44 33.36 -1.44
CA TYR A 165 -18.32 32.41 -1.51
C TYR A 165 -17.12 32.77 -0.61
N ILE A 166 -16.84 34.08 -0.46
CA ILE A 166 -15.77 34.65 0.38
C ILE A 166 -15.79 34.20 1.86
N THR A 167 -16.93 33.70 2.35
CA THR A 167 -17.05 33.11 3.70
C THR A 167 -16.10 31.93 3.93
N HIS A 168 -15.78 31.14 2.90
CA HIS A 168 -14.88 29.99 3.02
C HIS A 168 -13.40 30.39 3.08
N PRO A 169 -12.82 31.15 2.13
CA PRO A 169 -11.43 31.60 2.26
C PRO A 169 -11.16 32.37 3.56
N LEU A 170 -12.13 33.16 4.03
CA LEU A 170 -12.07 33.82 5.34
C LEU A 170 -12.00 32.82 6.51
N ALA A 171 -12.86 31.79 6.52
CA ALA A 171 -12.89 30.80 7.58
C ALA A 171 -11.67 29.87 7.57
N VAL A 172 -11.19 29.48 6.38
CA VAL A 172 -9.93 28.74 6.20
C VAL A 172 -8.75 29.56 6.72
N THR A 173 -8.69 30.84 6.38
CA THR A 173 -7.65 31.76 6.89
C THR A 173 -7.75 31.99 8.40
N THR A 174 -8.97 31.98 8.96
CA THR A 174 -9.18 32.06 10.41
C THR A 174 -8.59 30.84 11.12
N ILE A 175 -8.82 29.62 10.61
CA ILE A 175 -8.16 28.39 11.12
C ILE A 175 -6.64 28.52 11.02
N LEU A 176 -6.10 29.02 9.90
CA LEU A 176 -4.65 29.24 9.72
C LEU A 176 -4.07 30.28 10.70
N ALA A 177 -4.85 31.32 11.05
CA ALA A 177 -4.44 32.32 12.04
C ALA A 177 -4.52 31.81 13.48
N GLU A 178 -5.49 30.95 13.82
CA GLU A 178 -5.57 30.26 15.12
C GLU A 178 -4.35 29.36 15.35
N LEU A 179 -3.91 28.63 14.30
CA LEU A 179 -2.68 27.82 14.29
C LEU A 179 -1.39 28.65 14.39
N GLY A 180 -1.47 29.98 14.21
CA GLY A 180 -0.32 30.89 14.24
C GLY A 180 0.56 30.84 12.98
N MET A 181 -0.04 30.56 11.81
CA MET A 181 0.68 30.53 10.54
C MET A 181 1.16 31.91 10.08
N ASP A 182 2.21 31.92 9.25
CA ASP A 182 2.83 33.13 8.76
C ASP A 182 1.94 33.94 7.78
N PRO A 183 2.16 35.25 7.63
CA PRO A 183 1.32 36.11 6.80
C PRO A 183 1.20 35.70 5.32
N ALA A 184 2.22 35.08 4.71
CA ALA A 184 2.12 34.60 3.34
C ALA A 184 1.21 33.37 3.24
N THR A 185 1.21 32.50 4.26
CA THR A 185 0.22 31.42 4.39
C THR A 185 -1.19 31.98 4.57
N LEU A 186 -1.38 33.07 5.32
CA LEU A 186 -2.69 33.71 5.49
C LEU A 186 -3.20 34.34 4.19
N MET A 187 -2.34 35.02 3.43
CA MET A 187 -2.69 35.56 2.11
C MET A 187 -3.01 34.43 1.12
N ALA A 188 -2.22 33.35 1.10
CA ALA A 188 -2.52 32.17 0.29
C ALA A 188 -3.85 31.49 0.71
N GLY A 189 -4.17 31.47 2.01
CA GLY A 189 -5.46 30.99 2.53
C GLY A 189 -6.66 31.81 2.04
N LEU A 190 -6.51 33.13 1.90
CA LEU A 190 -7.56 34.00 1.32
C LEU A 190 -7.70 33.83 -0.20
N LEU A 191 -6.61 33.45 -0.87
CA LEU A 191 -6.51 33.45 -2.33
C LEU A 191 -6.57 32.06 -2.97
N HIS A 192 -6.61 30.96 -2.19
CA HIS A 192 -6.46 29.58 -2.72
C HIS A 192 -7.45 29.22 -3.83
N ASP A 193 -8.73 29.54 -3.65
CA ASP A 193 -9.78 29.27 -4.64
C ASP A 193 -9.83 30.30 -5.78
N THR A 194 -9.14 31.46 -5.66
CA THR A 194 -9.31 32.56 -6.65
C THR A 194 -8.78 32.18 -8.03
N VAL A 195 -7.69 31.41 -8.07
CA VAL A 195 -7.04 30.92 -9.30
C VAL A 195 -7.79 29.70 -9.89
N GLU A 196 -8.66 29.04 -9.12
CA GLU A 196 -9.51 27.92 -9.54
C GLU A 196 -10.82 28.38 -10.19
N ASP A 197 -11.59 29.18 -9.45
CA ASP A 197 -12.98 29.50 -9.75
C ASP A 197 -13.14 30.79 -10.59
N THR A 198 -12.05 31.52 -10.85
CA THR A 198 -12.09 32.85 -11.50
C THR A 198 -10.98 33.03 -12.54
N GLU A 199 -11.06 34.10 -13.33
CA GLU A 199 -10.08 34.43 -14.40
C GLU A 199 -8.72 34.93 -13.88
N TYR A 200 -8.52 35.02 -12.56
CA TYR A 200 -7.31 35.55 -11.93
C TYR A 200 -6.11 34.60 -12.08
N GLY A 201 -5.17 34.93 -12.98
CA GLY A 201 -4.03 34.08 -13.30
C GLY A 201 -2.86 34.14 -12.31
N LEU A 202 -2.09 33.05 -12.22
CA LEU A 202 -0.89 32.92 -11.36
C LEU A 202 0.14 34.04 -11.57
N GLU A 203 0.35 34.51 -12.81
CA GLU A 203 1.28 35.60 -13.09
C GLU A 203 0.78 36.96 -12.56
N GLN A 204 -0.53 37.14 -12.40
CA GLN A 204 -1.09 38.33 -11.77
C GLN A 204 -0.97 38.23 -10.25
N LEU A 205 -1.27 37.06 -9.66
CA LEU A 205 -1.03 36.76 -8.25
C LEU A 205 0.43 37.00 -7.84
N ARG A 206 1.39 36.56 -8.67
CA ARG A 206 2.83 36.83 -8.49
C ARG A 206 3.15 38.33 -8.47
N ARG A 207 2.53 39.12 -9.35
CA ARG A 207 2.74 40.59 -9.41
C ARG A 207 2.10 41.32 -8.22
N ASP A 208 0.94 40.88 -7.76
CA ASP A 208 0.21 41.54 -6.67
C ASP A 208 0.77 41.21 -5.27
N PHE A 209 1.22 39.97 -5.05
CA PHE A 209 1.58 39.41 -3.73
C PHE A 209 2.94 38.68 -3.66
N GLY A 210 3.69 38.60 -4.76
CA GLY A 210 5.04 38.03 -4.82
C GLY A 210 5.08 36.50 -5.00
N ASP A 211 6.27 36.00 -5.36
CA ASP A 211 6.51 34.58 -5.67
C ASP A 211 6.12 33.61 -4.54
N GLN A 212 6.30 34.00 -3.28
CA GLN A 212 6.03 33.11 -2.15
C GLN A 212 4.54 32.80 -2.01
N VAL A 213 3.66 33.78 -2.21
CA VAL A 213 2.19 33.56 -2.18
C VAL A 213 1.75 32.83 -3.44
N ALA A 214 2.32 33.17 -4.60
CA ALA A 214 2.03 32.49 -5.86
C ALA A 214 2.40 30.99 -5.82
N LEU A 215 3.55 30.64 -5.24
CA LEU A 215 3.98 29.24 -5.07
C LEU A 215 3.04 28.45 -4.15
N LEU A 216 2.55 29.07 -3.07
CA LEU A 216 1.61 28.41 -2.15
C LEU A 216 0.25 28.14 -2.82
N VAL A 217 -0.30 29.11 -3.55
CA VAL A 217 -1.58 28.95 -4.25
C VAL A 217 -1.44 27.99 -5.45
N ASP A 218 -0.37 28.08 -6.24
CA ASP A 218 -0.04 27.08 -7.28
C ASP A 218 0.05 25.65 -6.70
N GLY A 219 0.64 25.53 -5.51
CA GLY A 219 0.73 24.26 -4.78
C GLY A 219 -0.62 23.70 -4.34
N VAL A 220 -1.57 24.54 -3.93
CA VAL A 220 -2.92 24.13 -3.49
C VAL A 220 -3.85 23.85 -4.67
N THR A 221 -3.87 24.72 -5.69
CA THR A 221 -4.73 24.57 -6.88
C THR A 221 -4.42 23.33 -7.71
N LYS A 222 -3.15 22.91 -7.77
CA LYS A 222 -2.73 21.66 -8.42
C LYS A 222 -3.28 20.38 -7.76
N LEU A 223 -3.97 20.49 -6.60
CA LEU A 223 -4.57 19.38 -5.88
C LEU A 223 -6.03 19.13 -6.28
N ASP A 224 -6.79 20.17 -6.65
CA ASP A 224 -8.23 20.06 -6.88
C ASP A 224 -8.62 19.82 -8.34
N ARG A 225 -7.77 20.21 -9.31
CA ARG A 225 -8.04 20.07 -10.77
C ARG A 225 -8.06 18.64 -11.34
N VAL A 226 -7.87 17.61 -10.52
CA VAL A 226 -7.72 16.22 -10.98
C VAL A 226 -9.07 15.51 -11.06
N LYS A 227 -9.37 14.88 -12.20
CA LYS A 227 -10.69 14.28 -12.52
C LYS A 227 -10.91 12.92 -11.83
N PHE A 228 -12.12 12.38 -11.92
CA PHE A 228 -12.52 11.17 -11.18
C PHE A 228 -12.03 9.86 -11.78
N GLY A 229 -11.32 9.07 -10.96
CA GLY A 229 -10.91 7.68 -11.19
C GLY A 229 -9.98 7.24 -10.04
N GLU A 230 -9.76 5.94 -9.80
CA GLU A 230 -8.89 5.49 -8.70
C GLU A 230 -7.42 5.85 -8.96
N ALA A 231 -6.92 5.58 -10.17
CA ALA A 231 -5.60 6.04 -10.64
C ALA A 231 -5.47 7.58 -10.58
N ALA A 232 -6.57 8.32 -10.76
CA ALA A 232 -6.57 9.78 -10.68
C ALA A 232 -6.52 10.28 -9.23
N GLN A 233 -7.14 9.59 -8.26
CA GLN A 233 -6.91 9.89 -6.83
C GLN A 233 -5.44 9.69 -6.45
N ALA A 234 -4.80 8.64 -6.99
CA ALA A 234 -3.37 8.44 -6.82
C ALA A 234 -2.53 9.55 -7.46
N GLU A 235 -2.90 10.03 -8.66
CA GLU A 235 -2.26 11.18 -9.30
C GLU A 235 -2.43 12.48 -8.48
N THR A 236 -3.60 12.71 -7.88
CA THR A 236 -3.83 13.83 -6.93
C THR A 236 -2.87 13.75 -5.74
N VAL A 237 -2.77 12.59 -5.10
CA VAL A 237 -1.92 12.40 -3.92
C VAL A 237 -0.44 12.50 -4.30
N ARG A 238 -0.04 12.02 -5.48
CA ARG A 238 1.32 12.21 -6.05
C ARG A 238 1.64 13.70 -6.23
N LYS A 239 0.73 14.48 -6.84
CA LYS A 239 0.87 15.95 -6.99
C LYS A 239 0.92 16.66 -5.62
N MET A 240 0.13 16.21 -4.65
CA MET A 240 0.13 16.72 -3.28
C MET A 240 1.48 16.54 -2.60
N VAL A 241 2.07 15.34 -2.68
CA VAL A 241 3.41 15.06 -2.15
C VAL A 241 4.48 15.93 -2.83
N VAL A 242 4.40 16.13 -4.15
CA VAL A 242 5.34 17.01 -4.89
C VAL A 242 5.22 18.48 -4.47
N ALA A 243 3.99 18.98 -4.26
CA ALA A 243 3.77 20.35 -3.80
C ALA A 243 4.25 20.54 -2.34
N MET A 244 3.89 19.61 -1.45
CA MET A 244 4.31 19.56 -0.05
C MET A 244 5.83 19.57 0.12
N ALA A 245 6.55 18.86 -0.75
CA ALA A 245 8.00 18.75 -0.63
C ALA A 245 8.75 20.00 -1.14
N LYS A 246 8.08 20.90 -1.86
CA LYS A 246 8.57 22.26 -2.12
C LYS A 246 8.27 23.17 -0.92
N ASP A 247 7.06 23.13 -0.39
CA ASP A 247 6.68 23.85 0.81
C ASP A 247 5.56 23.13 1.60
N PRO A 248 5.80 22.66 2.84
CA PRO A 248 4.81 21.92 3.61
C PRO A 248 3.59 22.78 4.01
N ARG A 249 3.70 24.12 3.94
CA ARG A 249 2.59 25.04 4.23
C ARG A 249 1.43 24.86 3.25
N VAL A 250 1.68 24.35 2.04
CA VAL A 250 0.64 23.94 1.06
C VAL A 250 -0.34 22.93 1.68
N LEU A 251 0.16 21.89 2.36
CA LEU A 251 -0.73 20.92 3.02
C LEU A 251 -1.40 21.51 4.26
N VAL A 252 -0.76 22.44 4.97
CA VAL A 252 -1.40 23.14 6.11
C VAL A 252 -2.63 23.93 5.62
N ILE A 253 -2.52 24.65 4.49
CA ILE A 253 -3.65 25.31 3.84
C ILE A 253 -4.70 24.27 3.41
N LYS A 254 -4.29 23.17 2.75
CA LYS A 254 -5.24 22.17 2.26
C LYS A 254 -5.95 21.39 3.38
N LEU A 255 -5.31 21.21 4.54
CA LEU A 255 -5.94 20.64 5.74
C LEU A 255 -6.94 21.60 6.36
N ALA A 256 -6.68 22.92 6.38
CA ALA A 256 -7.64 23.92 6.82
C ALA A 256 -8.86 24.03 5.89
N ASP A 257 -8.65 24.01 4.57
CA ASP A 257 -9.71 23.85 3.56
C ASP A 257 -10.54 22.58 3.79
N ARG A 258 -9.88 21.42 3.93
CA ARG A 258 -10.55 20.15 4.17
C ARG A 258 -11.34 20.16 5.48
N LEU A 259 -10.82 20.78 6.53
CA LEU A 259 -11.51 20.91 7.82
C LEU A 259 -12.76 21.81 7.71
N HIS A 260 -12.67 22.98 7.07
CA HIS A 260 -13.85 23.83 6.85
C HIS A 260 -14.90 23.14 5.97
N ASN A 261 -14.46 22.45 4.92
CA ASN A 261 -15.36 21.61 4.10
C ASN A 261 -16.06 20.54 4.94
N MET A 262 -15.35 19.83 5.82
CA MET A 262 -15.93 18.81 6.70
C MET A 262 -16.90 19.39 7.74
N ARG A 263 -16.63 20.60 8.27
CA ARG A 263 -17.56 21.35 9.13
C ARG A 263 -18.86 21.79 8.42
N THR A 264 -18.87 21.87 7.08
CA THR A 264 -19.99 22.42 6.28
C THR A 264 -20.75 21.39 5.42
N MET A 265 -20.48 20.09 5.60
CA MET A 265 -20.99 18.99 4.76
C MET A 265 -22.52 18.87 4.64
N ARG A 266 -23.28 19.46 5.57
CA ARG A 266 -24.76 19.36 5.67
C ARG A 266 -25.52 19.73 4.39
N TYR A 267 -24.93 20.54 3.49
CA TYR A 267 -25.53 20.98 2.23
C TYR A 267 -25.22 20.08 1.01
N LEU A 268 -24.55 18.94 1.21
CA LEU A 268 -24.21 18.00 0.12
C LEU A 268 -25.11 16.76 0.13
N LYS A 269 -25.36 16.18 -1.06
CA LYS A 269 -25.99 14.85 -1.18
C LYS A 269 -25.16 13.79 -0.44
N ARG A 270 -25.84 12.83 0.20
CA ARG A 270 -25.25 11.79 1.07
C ARG A 270 -24.04 11.07 0.45
N GLU A 271 -24.13 10.61 -0.79
CA GLU A 271 -23.03 9.97 -1.54
C GLU A 271 -21.74 10.82 -1.55
N LYS A 272 -21.88 12.13 -1.75
CA LYS A 272 -20.76 13.08 -1.77
C LYS A 272 -20.27 13.42 -0.36
N GLN A 273 -21.12 13.27 0.66
CA GLN A 273 -20.68 13.33 2.06
C GLN A 273 -19.79 12.12 2.38
N GLU A 274 -20.28 10.91 2.14
CA GLU A 274 -19.58 9.65 2.42
C GLU A 274 -18.25 9.54 1.66
N LYS A 275 -18.23 9.91 0.36
CA LYS A 275 -16.99 9.92 -0.42
C LYS A 275 -15.93 10.85 0.16
N LYS A 276 -16.29 12.11 0.49
CA LYS A 276 -15.36 13.08 1.11
C LYS A 276 -14.97 12.67 2.54
N ALA A 277 -15.86 12.05 3.31
CA ALA A 277 -15.56 11.57 4.66
C ALA A 277 -14.58 10.38 4.64
N ARG A 278 -14.75 9.43 3.72
CA ARG A 278 -13.81 8.32 3.50
C ARG A 278 -12.43 8.83 3.06
N GLU A 279 -12.40 9.72 2.07
CA GLU A 279 -11.19 10.42 1.62
C GLU A 279 -10.49 11.15 2.78
N THR A 280 -11.26 11.79 3.68
CA THR A 280 -10.75 12.47 4.88
C THR A 280 -10.11 11.49 5.87
N LEU A 281 -10.77 10.36 6.13
CA LEU A 281 -10.33 9.37 7.12
C LEU A 281 -9.13 8.55 6.63
N GLU A 282 -9.07 8.23 5.34
CA GLU A 282 -8.00 7.41 4.75
C GLU A 282 -6.74 8.21 4.37
N ILE A 283 -6.86 9.51 4.08
CA ILE A 283 -5.76 10.33 3.53
C ILE A 283 -5.44 11.51 4.44
N TYR A 284 -6.39 12.43 4.65
CA TYR A 284 -6.09 13.71 5.31
C TYR A 284 -5.83 13.58 6.82
N ALA A 285 -6.56 12.71 7.54
CA ALA A 285 -6.32 12.48 8.97
C ALA A 285 -4.94 11.81 9.24
N PRO A 286 -4.52 10.75 8.52
CA PRO A 286 -3.15 10.23 8.62
C PRO A 286 -2.06 11.25 8.24
N LEU A 287 -2.29 12.10 7.24
CA LEU A 287 -1.35 13.18 6.90
C LEU A 287 -1.25 14.24 8.01
N ALA A 288 -2.37 14.70 8.56
CA ALA A 288 -2.39 15.61 9.71
C ALA A 288 -1.67 14.99 10.93
N HIS A 289 -1.82 13.68 11.14
CA HIS A 289 -1.09 12.94 12.18
C HIS A 289 0.43 12.98 11.96
N ARG A 290 0.92 12.77 10.73
CA ARG A 290 2.36 12.84 10.42
C ARG A 290 2.93 14.25 10.50
N LEU A 291 2.16 15.30 10.18
CA LEU A 291 2.56 16.70 10.43
C LEU A 291 2.57 17.08 11.92
N GLY A 292 2.10 16.21 12.82
CA GLY A 292 1.94 16.50 14.26
C GLY A 292 0.71 17.34 14.61
N MET A 293 -0.16 17.63 13.63
CA MET A 293 -1.33 18.50 13.74
C MET A 293 -2.53 17.76 14.36
N ASN A 294 -2.37 17.31 15.60
CA ASN A 294 -3.35 16.46 16.27
C ASN A 294 -4.73 17.13 16.47
N THR A 295 -4.80 18.45 16.64
CA THR A 295 -6.10 19.15 16.73
C THR A 295 -6.94 18.97 15.46
N ILE A 296 -6.34 19.20 14.28
CA ILE A 296 -7.01 18.99 13.00
C ILE A 296 -7.31 17.51 12.79
N LYS A 297 -6.35 16.63 13.10
CA LYS A 297 -6.52 15.17 12.97
C LYS A 297 -7.81 14.70 13.66
N TRP A 298 -7.93 14.97 14.96
CA TRP A 298 -9.04 14.44 15.75
C TRP A 298 -10.39 15.01 15.34
N GLU A 299 -10.45 16.28 14.93
CA GLU A 299 -11.69 16.87 14.42
C GLU A 299 -12.07 16.31 13.04
N LEU A 300 -11.11 16.10 12.13
CA LEU A 300 -11.34 15.40 10.87
C LEU A 300 -11.80 13.95 11.08
N GLU A 301 -11.22 13.24 12.04
CA GLU A 301 -11.61 11.88 12.43
C GLU A 301 -13.04 11.83 12.98
N ASP A 302 -13.38 12.65 13.98
CA ASP A 302 -14.71 12.67 14.59
C ASP A 302 -15.80 13.12 13.59
N LEU A 303 -15.52 14.12 12.73
CA LEU A 303 -16.45 14.57 11.68
C LEU A 303 -16.63 13.50 10.57
N ALA A 304 -15.56 12.82 10.16
CA ALA A 304 -15.66 11.74 9.18
C ALA A 304 -16.39 10.53 9.76
N PHE A 305 -16.16 10.20 11.03
CA PHE A 305 -16.82 9.10 11.74
C PHE A 305 -18.33 9.34 11.89
N ALA A 306 -18.75 10.55 12.32
CA ALA A 306 -20.15 10.93 12.41
C ALA A 306 -20.88 10.84 11.05
N ILE A 307 -20.21 11.21 9.95
CA ILE A 307 -20.78 11.07 8.60
C ILE A 307 -20.86 9.59 8.20
N LEU A 308 -19.78 8.81 8.34
CA LEU A 308 -19.72 7.44 7.81
C LEU A 308 -20.58 6.45 8.61
N TYR A 309 -20.61 6.56 9.94
CA TYR A 309 -21.23 5.58 10.84
C TYR A 309 -22.15 6.26 11.88
N PRO A 310 -23.19 7.02 11.46
CA PRO A 310 -23.97 7.88 12.36
C PRO A 310 -24.57 7.14 13.56
N LYS A 311 -25.13 5.94 13.37
CA LYS A 311 -25.68 5.13 14.47
C LYS A 311 -24.63 4.79 15.55
N MET A 312 -23.41 4.45 15.14
CA MET A 312 -22.31 4.14 16.07
C MET A 312 -21.80 5.40 16.77
N TYR A 313 -21.82 6.54 16.07
CA TYR A 313 -21.48 7.84 16.65
C TYR A 313 -22.50 8.24 17.72
N ASP A 314 -23.79 8.20 17.40
CA ASP A 314 -24.88 8.55 18.33
C ASP A 314 -24.90 7.64 19.57
N GLU A 315 -24.66 6.33 19.39
CA GLU A 315 -24.52 5.37 20.49
C GLU A 315 -23.32 5.70 21.39
N ILE A 316 -22.13 5.94 20.82
CA ILE A 316 -20.95 6.30 21.60
C ILE A 316 -21.15 7.65 22.31
N VAL A 317 -21.75 8.65 21.66
CA VAL A 317 -22.07 9.95 22.28
C VAL A 317 -23.04 9.79 23.46
N ARG A 318 -24.09 8.96 23.32
CA ARG A 318 -25.02 8.64 24.41
C ARG A 318 -24.30 7.99 25.59
N LEU A 319 -23.51 6.95 25.34
CA LEU A 319 -22.77 6.22 26.38
C LEU A 319 -21.68 7.09 27.04
N VAL A 320 -21.12 8.06 26.31
CA VAL A 320 -20.21 9.10 26.82
C VAL A 320 -20.94 10.05 27.78
N ALA A 321 -22.14 10.51 27.40
CA ALA A 321 -22.93 11.45 28.19
C ALA A 321 -23.45 10.84 29.50
N GLU A 322 -23.97 9.60 29.44
CA GLU A 322 -24.50 8.87 30.60
C GLU A 322 -23.46 8.70 31.73
N ARG A 323 -22.19 8.53 31.37
CA ARG A 323 -21.07 8.35 32.33
C ARG A 323 -20.29 9.63 32.64
N ALA A 324 -20.63 10.76 32.02
CA ALA A 324 -19.89 12.00 32.18
C ALA A 324 -19.83 12.52 33.63
N PRO A 325 -20.94 12.61 34.40
CA PRO A 325 -20.91 13.25 35.72
C PRO A 325 -19.93 12.59 36.70
N LYS A 326 -19.99 11.26 36.83
CA LYS A 326 -19.10 10.47 37.71
C LYS A 326 -17.63 10.49 37.25
N ARG A 327 -17.40 10.58 35.94
CA ARG A 327 -16.05 10.73 35.36
C ARG A 327 -15.47 12.10 35.71
N ASP A 328 -16.26 13.15 35.59
CA ASP A 328 -15.79 14.53 35.74
C ASP A 328 -15.62 14.91 37.23
N GLU A 329 -16.44 14.34 38.12
CA GLU A 329 -16.24 14.32 39.58
C GLU A 329 -14.91 13.65 39.97
N TYR A 330 -14.67 12.41 39.51
CA TYR A 330 -13.41 11.70 39.77
C TYR A 330 -12.20 12.43 39.15
N LEU A 331 -12.37 13.03 37.97
CA LEU A 331 -11.33 13.83 37.32
C LEU A 331 -10.97 15.07 38.15
N ALA A 332 -11.95 15.75 38.76
CA ALA A 332 -11.69 16.87 39.66
C ALA A 332 -10.86 16.43 40.88
N ILE A 333 -11.28 15.37 41.58
CA ILE A 333 -10.56 14.82 42.76
C ILE A 333 -9.09 14.52 42.42
N VAL A 334 -8.85 13.75 41.35
CA VAL A 334 -7.49 13.36 40.93
C VAL A 334 -6.68 14.57 40.41
N THR A 335 -7.34 15.58 39.84
CA THR A 335 -6.69 16.84 39.43
C THR A 335 -6.24 17.66 40.64
N ASP A 336 -7.10 17.80 41.64
CA ASP A 336 -6.82 18.57 42.86
C ASP A 336 -5.73 17.91 43.72
N GLU A 337 -5.72 16.57 43.82
CA GLU A 337 -4.62 15.81 44.47
C GLU A 337 -3.27 16.07 43.78
N VAL A 338 -3.17 15.85 42.46
CA VAL A 338 -1.92 16.10 41.71
C VAL A 338 -1.50 17.56 41.80
N GLN A 339 -2.45 18.50 41.74
CA GLN A 339 -2.15 19.92 41.87
C GLN A 339 -1.75 20.32 43.31
N ALA A 340 -2.21 19.60 44.34
CA ALA A 340 -1.71 19.77 45.70
C ALA A 340 -0.25 19.28 45.84
N ASP A 341 0.07 18.09 45.34
CA ASP A 341 1.43 17.53 45.42
C ASP A 341 2.45 18.39 44.67
N LEU A 342 2.14 18.82 43.44
CA LEU A 342 3.04 19.64 42.64
C LEU A 342 3.27 21.00 43.30
N ARG A 343 2.26 21.58 43.98
CA ARG A 343 2.45 22.78 44.83
C ARG A 343 3.35 22.50 46.04
N ALA A 344 3.19 21.37 46.72
CA ALA A 344 4.04 20.98 47.85
C ALA A 344 5.50 20.77 47.43
N ALA A 345 5.72 20.15 46.27
CA ALA A 345 7.02 19.99 45.62
C ALA A 345 7.59 21.29 45.00
N ARG A 346 6.85 22.42 45.10
CA ARG A 346 7.17 23.74 44.51
C ARG A 346 7.31 23.75 42.97
N ILE A 347 6.71 22.76 42.29
CA ILE A 347 6.69 22.65 40.84
C ILE A 347 5.53 23.49 40.27
N LYS A 348 5.84 24.49 39.45
CA LYS A 348 4.84 25.29 38.74
C LYS A 348 4.26 24.47 37.59
N ALA A 349 3.04 23.96 37.77
CA ALA A 349 2.35 23.14 36.80
C ALA A 349 0.88 23.58 36.59
N THR A 350 0.33 23.28 35.42
CA THR A 350 -1.10 23.37 35.12
C THR A 350 -1.61 21.97 34.82
N VAL A 351 -2.49 21.45 35.68
CA VAL A 351 -3.11 20.13 35.53
C VAL A 351 -4.45 20.31 34.81
N THR A 352 -4.73 19.47 33.82
CA THR A 352 -5.96 19.54 33.00
C THR A 352 -6.50 18.16 32.68
N GLY A 353 -7.82 18.01 32.69
CA GLY A 353 -8.48 16.83 32.15
C GLY A 353 -8.29 16.73 30.64
N ARG A 354 -7.99 15.52 30.13
CA ARG A 354 -7.91 15.25 28.70
C ARG A 354 -9.17 14.50 28.23
N PRO A 355 -10.08 15.12 27.45
CA PRO A 355 -11.16 14.39 26.80
C PRO A 355 -10.63 13.37 25.79
N LYS A 356 -11.39 12.27 25.62
CA LYS A 356 -11.15 11.26 24.58
C LYS A 356 -12.07 11.54 23.39
N HIS A 357 -11.50 11.55 22.18
CA HIS A 357 -12.25 11.70 20.92
C HIS A 357 -13.09 10.45 20.61
N TYR A 358 -14.24 10.64 19.98
CA TYR A 358 -15.23 9.59 19.77
C TYR A 358 -14.71 8.48 18.84
N TYR A 359 -14.05 8.85 17.74
CA TYR A 359 -13.41 7.89 16.85
C TYR A 359 -12.27 7.12 17.54
N SER A 360 -11.54 7.75 18.48
CA SER A 360 -10.53 7.07 19.30
C SER A 360 -11.13 6.10 20.35
N VAL A 361 -12.41 6.26 20.72
CA VAL A 361 -13.15 5.27 21.52
C VAL A 361 -13.61 4.12 20.63
N TYR A 362 -14.24 4.41 19.50
CA TYR A 362 -14.67 3.45 18.47
C TYR A 362 -13.54 2.50 18.05
N GLN A 363 -12.37 3.05 17.69
CA GLN A 363 -11.20 2.27 17.30
C GLN A 363 -10.68 1.37 18.45
N LYS A 364 -10.77 1.82 19.71
CA LYS A 364 -10.38 1.01 20.88
C LYS A 364 -11.36 -0.12 21.17
N MET A 365 -12.65 0.04 20.89
CA MET A 365 -13.66 -1.03 21.01
C MET A 365 -13.39 -2.13 19.98
N ILE A 366 -13.42 -1.79 18.68
CA ILE A 366 -13.36 -2.77 17.60
C ILE A 366 -11.99 -3.45 17.49
N VAL A 367 -10.89 -2.69 17.47
CA VAL A 367 -9.55 -3.24 17.17
C VAL A 367 -8.96 -4.05 18.33
N ARG A 368 -9.57 -3.99 19.53
CA ARG A 368 -9.07 -4.67 20.73
C ARG A 368 -10.08 -5.59 21.42
N GLY A 369 -11.31 -5.70 20.91
CA GLY A 369 -12.36 -6.53 21.49
C GLY A 369 -12.64 -6.22 22.97
N ARG A 370 -12.48 -4.96 23.38
CA ARG A 370 -12.61 -4.54 24.79
C ARG A 370 -13.99 -4.01 25.09
N ASP A 371 -14.54 -4.44 26.22
CA ASP A 371 -15.81 -3.94 26.72
C ASP A 371 -15.78 -2.42 26.96
N PHE A 372 -16.92 -1.78 26.69
CA PHE A 372 -17.09 -0.35 26.86
C PHE A 372 -16.76 0.11 28.29
N ALA A 373 -17.00 -0.75 29.30
CA ALA A 373 -16.69 -0.48 30.69
C ALA A 373 -15.18 -0.24 30.93
N GLU A 374 -14.30 -1.09 30.42
CA GLU A 374 -12.84 -0.93 30.59
C GLU A 374 -12.31 0.33 29.90
N ILE A 375 -12.80 0.61 28.68
CA ILE A 375 -12.32 1.71 27.85
C ILE A 375 -12.64 3.05 28.50
N TYR A 376 -13.74 3.11 29.26
CA TYR A 376 -14.17 4.30 29.98
C TYR A 376 -13.38 4.56 31.28
N ASP A 377 -12.92 3.51 31.96
CA ASP A 377 -12.38 3.63 33.33
C ASP A 377 -11.00 4.29 33.42
N LEU A 378 -10.26 4.39 32.30
CA LEU A 378 -9.05 5.21 32.23
C LEU A 378 -9.35 6.70 32.11
N VAL A 379 -9.29 7.46 33.20
CA VAL A 379 -9.24 8.92 33.12
C VAL A 379 -7.88 9.37 32.60
N GLY A 380 -7.88 10.33 31.67
CA GLY A 380 -6.68 10.92 31.07
C GLY A 380 -6.40 12.29 31.66
N ILE A 381 -5.20 12.50 32.21
CA ILE A 381 -4.75 13.77 32.80
C ILE A 381 -3.52 14.29 32.06
N ARG A 382 -3.49 15.60 31.83
CA ARG A 382 -2.43 16.34 31.14
C ARG A 382 -1.80 17.33 32.11
N VAL A 383 -0.52 17.14 32.42
CA VAL A 383 0.27 18.04 33.28
C VAL A 383 1.19 18.86 32.38
N LEU A 384 1.05 20.18 32.46
CA LEU A 384 1.84 21.15 31.72
C LEU A 384 2.80 21.88 32.65
N VAL A 385 4.07 21.95 32.29
CA VAL A 385 5.14 22.58 33.08
C VAL A 385 5.98 23.53 32.23
N ASP A 386 6.84 24.34 32.86
CA ASP A 386 7.71 25.27 32.14
C ASP A 386 8.94 24.55 31.54
N THR A 387 9.68 23.73 32.30
CA THR A 387 10.94 23.11 31.84
C THR A 387 10.91 21.58 31.74
N VAL A 388 11.87 21.00 31.02
CA VAL A 388 12.03 19.54 30.90
C VAL A 388 12.42 18.89 32.23
N ARG A 389 13.17 19.60 33.09
CA ARG A 389 13.49 19.14 34.46
C ARG A 389 12.21 18.94 35.27
N ASP A 390 11.27 19.86 35.13
CA ASP A 390 9.98 19.82 35.83
C ASP A 390 9.11 18.64 35.35
N CYS A 391 9.27 18.19 34.10
CA CYS A 391 8.58 16.98 33.61
C CYS A 391 8.98 15.74 34.43
N TYR A 392 10.28 15.52 34.63
CA TYR A 392 10.79 14.39 35.40
C TYR A 392 10.58 14.54 36.91
N ALA A 393 10.65 15.78 37.43
CA ALA A 393 10.30 16.06 38.82
C ALA A 393 8.82 15.72 39.10
N ALA A 394 7.91 16.18 38.24
CA ALA A 394 6.48 15.87 38.34
C ALA A 394 6.19 14.38 38.20
N LEU A 395 6.92 13.66 37.31
CA LEU A 395 6.82 12.20 37.21
C LEU A 395 7.16 11.52 38.54
N GLY A 396 8.27 11.92 39.17
CA GLY A 396 8.70 11.41 40.47
C GLY A 396 7.69 11.70 41.58
N THR A 397 7.13 12.91 41.63
CA THR A 397 6.05 13.28 42.55
C THR A 397 4.81 12.39 42.38
N ILE A 398 4.38 12.15 41.14
CA ILE A 398 3.22 11.30 40.83
C ILE A 398 3.47 9.83 41.20
N HIS A 399 4.67 9.31 40.94
CA HIS A 399 5.06 7.94 41.29
C HIS A 399 5.27 7.74 42.80
N ALA A 400 5.52 8.81 43.57
CA ALA A 400 5.56 8.78 45.03
C ALA A 400 4.17 8.71 45.67
N ARG A 401 3.11 9.25 45.02
CA ARG A 401 1.71 9.09 45.47
C ARG A 401 1.09 7.77 45.02
N TRP A 402 1.25 7.40 43.75
CA TRP A 402 0.55 6.26 43.16
C TRP A 402 1.49 5.28 42.45
N ASN A 403 1.31 4.00 42.77
CA ASN A 403 2.08 2.90 42.18
C ASN A 403 1.94 2.90 40.64
N PRO A 404 3.05 3.01 39.88
CA PRO A 404 3.02 2.94 38.42
C PRO A 404 2.81 1.50 37.95
N VAL A 405 2.03 1.34 36.87
CA VAL A 405 1.77 0.03 36.26
C VAL A 405 2.98 -0.38 35.40
N PRO A 406 3.61 -1.56 35.64
CA PRO A 406 4.73 -2.04 34.84
C PRO A 406 4.42 -2.09 33.34
N GLY A 407 5.41 -1.74 32.51
CA GLY A 407 5.26 -1.70 31.05
C GLY A 407 4.35 -0.57 30.50
N ARG A 408 3.79 0.30 31.36
CA ARG A 408 2.95 1.45 30.94
C ARG A 408 3.64 2.81 30.99
N PHE A 409 4.87 2.90 31.50
CA PHE A 409 5.70 4.09 31.35
C PHE A 409 6.32 4.16 29.94
N LYS A 410 6.31 5.35 29.32
CA LYS A 410 6.98 5.64 28.04
C LYS A 410 7.54 7.06 28.04
N ASP A 411 8.83 7.20 27.78
CA ASP A 411 9.50 8.49 27.68
C ASP A 411 9.61 8.94 26.21
N TYR A 412 8.63 9.74 25.75
CA TYR A 412 8.72 10.39 24.43
C TYR A 412 9.48 11.73 24.47
N ILE A 413 10.08 12.13 25.59
CA ILE A 413 11.01 13.27 25.63
C ILE A 413 12.39 12.81 25.16
N ALA A 414 12.90 11.73 25.74
CA ALA A 414 14.16 11.09 25.38
C ALA A 414 14.08 10.33 24.04
N MET A 415 12.93 9.74 23.71
CA MET A 415 12.67 9.10 22.41
C MET A 415 11.46 9.74 21.71
N PRO A 416 11.62 10.92 21.08
CA PRO A 416 10.54 11.59 20.36
C PRO A 416 9.93 10.70 19.28
N LYS A 417 8.61 10.80 19.07
CA LYS A 417 7.97 10.11 17.95
C LYS A 417 8.29 10.81 16.63
N PHE A 418 8.12 10.07 15.54
CA PHE A 418 8.32 10.54 14.18
C PHE A 418 7.69 11.93 13.88
N ASN A 419 6.47 12.17 14.35
CA ASN A 419 5.77 13.46 14.21
C ASN A 419 6.19 14.54 15.23
N MET A 420 7.45 14.50 15.68
CA MET A 420 8.07 15.38 16.69
C MET A 420 7.32 15.47 18.03
N TYR A 421 6.44 14.50 18.32
CA TYR A 421 5.67 14.44 19.56
C TYR A 421 6.56 14.08 20.76
N GLN A 422 6.55 14.94 21.78
CA GLN A 422 7.26 14.74 23.05
C GLN A 422 6.32 14.82 24.26
N SER A 423 6.40 13.84 25.16
CA SER A 423 5.71 13.79 26.46
C SER A 423 6.14 12.54 27.24
N LEU A 424 6.22 12.63 28.57
CA LEU A 424 6.27 11.46 29.44
C LEU A 424 4.85 10.90 29.58
N HIS A 425 4.64 9.64 29.23
CA HIS A 425 3.37 8.93 29.44
C HIS A 425 3.56 7.92 30.57
N THR A 426 2.60 7.86 31.49
CA THR A 426 2.57 6.83 32.53
C THR A 426 1.13 6.41 32.83
N THR A 427 0.95 5.18 33.34
CA THR A 427 -0.32 4.74 33.92
C THR A 427 -0.05 4.35 35.36
N VAL A 428 -0.82 4.90 36.29
CA VAL A 428 -0.72 4.63 37.74
C VAL A 428 -2.07 4.16 38.27
N ILE A 429 -2.09 3.50 39.43
CA ILE A 429 -3.34 3.15 40.11
C ILE A 429 -3.76 4.30 41.02
N GLY A 430 -4.82 5.01 40.63
CA GLY A 430 -5.37 6.16 41.35
C GLY A 430 -6.18 5.80 42.60
N PRO A 431 -6.75 6.80 43.31
CA PRO A 431 -7.24 6.65 44.68
C PRO A 431 -8.43 5.69 44.83
N SER A 432 -9.23 5.49 43.77
CA SER A 432 -10.32 4.50 43.77
C SER A 432 -9.91 3.12 43.20
N GLY A 433 -8.61 2.79 43.20
CA GLY A 433 -8.08 1.56 42.60
C GLY A 433 -8.10 1.54 41.05
N LYS A 434 -8.43 2.66 40.41
CA LYS A 434 -8.63 2.75 38.95
C LYS A 434 -7.39 3.25 38.20
N PRO A 435 -7.10 2.73 37.00
CA PRO A 435 -5.94 3.17 36.22
C PRO A 435 -6.11 4.59 35.70
N VAL A 436 -5.18 5.49 36.01
CA VAL A 436 -5.14 6.87 35.49
C VAL A 436 -4.01 6.99 34.47
N GLU A 437 -4.30 7.50 33.27
CA GLU A 437 -3.34 7.76 32.20
C GLU A 437 -2.83 9.22 32.31
N LEU A 438 -1.58 9.43 32.75
CA LEU A 438 -1.00 10.76 32.89
C LEU A 438 -0.02 11.09 31.76
N GLN A 439 -0.09 12.32 31.25
CA GLN A 439 0.76 12.86 30.18
C GLN A 439 1.41 14.16 30.62
N ILE A 440 2.72 14.10 30.91
CA ILE A 440 3.52 15.22 31.41
C ILE A 440 4.36 15.77 30.26
N ARG A 441 4.37 17.09 30.05
CA ARG A 441 5.16 17.76 29.00
C ARG A 441 5.25 19.26 29.24
N THR A 442 6.22 19.95 28.63
CA THR A 442 6.30 21.40 28.72
C THR A 442 5.21 22.10 27.90
N PHE A 443 4.95 23.39 28.14
CA PHE A 443 4.09 24.20 27.27
C PHE A 443 4.57 24.21 25.80
N ASP A 444 5.88 24.17 25.54
CA ASP A 444 6.42 24.09 24.17
C ASP A 444 6.20 22.73 23.52
N MET A 445 6.40 21.65 24.27
CA MET A 445 6.06 20.30 23.83
C MET A 445 4.55 20.17 23.58
N HIS A 446 3.72 20.84 24.37
CA HIS A 446 2.28 20.90 24.14
C HIS A 446 1.93 21.65 22.84
N ARG A 447 2.47 22.85 22.62
CA ARG A 447 2.25 23.62 21.38
C ARG A 447 2.67 22.83 20.14
N ARG A 448 3.86 22.22 20.17
CA ARG A 448 4.35 21.33 19.09
C ARG A 448 3.53 20.05 18.92
N ALA A 449 2.89 19.54 19.97
CA ALA A 449 2.11 18.31 19.89
C ALA A 449 0.63 18.49 19.47
N GLU A 450 0.04 19.68 19.58
CA GLU A 450 -1.32 19.93 19.05
C GLU A 450 -1.27 20.51 17.62
N TYR A 451 -0.34 21.44 17.37
CA TYR A 451 -0.23 22.17 16.09
C TYR A 451 0.93 21.68 15.19
N GLY A 452 1.77 20.77 15.67
CA GLY A 452 2.81 20.13 14.86
C GLY A 452 3.78 21.13 14.25
N ILE A 453 4.01 20.95 12.94
CA ILE A 453 4.82 21.80 12.06
C ILE A 453 4.48 23.29 12.18
N ALA A 454 3.22 23.69 12.34
CA ALA A 454 2.84 25.10 12.46
C ALA A 454 3.53 25.80 13.65
N ALA A 455 3.66 25.11 14.79
CA ALA A 455 4.33 25.66 15.98
C ALA A 455 5.86 25.86 15.78
N HIS A 456 6.49 25.14 14.84
CA HIS A 456 7.93 25.28 14.59
C HIS A 456 8.26 26.54 13.77
N TRP A 457 7.39 26.94 12.84
CA TRP A 457 7.58 28.16 12.03
C TRP A 457 7.55 29.42 12.90
N LYS A 458 6.66 29.47 13.91
CA LYS A 458 6.61 30.55 14.90
C LYS A 458 7.94 30.73 15.65
N TYR A 459 8.55 29.64 16.11
CA TYR A 459 9.84 29.70 16.80
C TYR A 459 11.00 30.16 15.89
N LYS A 460 10.95 29.81 14.59
CA LYS A 460 11.94 30.27 13.60
C LYS A 460 11.88 31.78 13.35
N GLN A 461 10.70 32.40 13.44
CA GLN A 461 10.58 33.88 13.40
C GLN A 461 11.17 34.53 14.65
N GLU A 462 10.86 34.03 15.86
CA GLU A 462 11.43 34.53 17.12
C GLU A 462 12.97 34.44 17.16
N ALA A 463 13.54 33.37 16.59
CA ALA A 463 14.99 33.17 16.47
C ALA A 463 15.66 34.13 15.46
N VAL A 464 14.96 34.55 14.40
CA VAL A 464 15.45 35.56 13.44
C VAL A 464 15.28 36.99 13.99
N ALA A 465 14.27 37.23 14.83
CA ALA A 465 14.00 38.50 15.47
C ALA A 465 14.94 38.87 16.65
N GLY A 466 16.03 38.12 16.86
CA GLY A 466 17.22 38.57 17.60
C GLY A 466 17.09 38.76 19.12
N ALA A 467 16.00 38.35 19.77
CA ALA A 467 15.68 38.81 21.13
C ALA A 467 15.10 37.75 22.10
N SER A 468 15.73 36.58 22.24
CA SER A 468 15.60 35.80 23.48
C SER A 468 16.89 35.04 23.85
N LYS A 469 17.26 35.06 25.14
CA LYS A 469 18.38 34.28 25.72
C LYS A 469 17.83 33.17 26.63
N ILE A 470 16.98 32.30 26.09
CA ILE A 470 16.62 31.06 26.81
C ILE A 470 17.75 30.05 26.56
N ARG A 471 18.51 29.73 27.61
CA ARG A 471 19.51 28.65 27.56
C ARG A 471 18.79 27.30 27.53
N THR A 472 18.90 26.62 26.39
CA THR A 472 18.70 25.17 26.30
C THR A 472 20.09 24.54 26.20
N ASP A 473 20.48 23.75 27.19
CA ASP A 473 21.86 23.24 27.34
C ASP A 473 22.12 22.02 26.43
N VAL A 474 21.91 22.21 25.12
CA VAL A 474 22.14 21.22 24.05
C VAL A 474 23.05 21.88 23.00
N PRO A 475 24.16 21.23 22.59
CA PRO A 475 25.12 21.84 21.67
C PRO A 475 24.53 22.03 20.27
N LYS A 476 24.39 23.28 19.84
CA LYS A 476 24.01 23.63 18.45
C LYS A 476 25.24 23.52 17.53
N ASN A 477 25.29 22.49 16.70
CA ASN A 477 26.17 22.50 15.53
C ASN A 477 25.65 23.55 14.53
N ALA A 478 26.51 24.49 14.13
CA ALA A 478 26.11 25.69 13.41
C ALA A 478 25.99 25.50 11.88
N GLY A 479 24.94 24.80 11.44
CA GLY A 479 24.60 24.66 10.02
C GLY A 479 23.62 25.75 9.53
N LYS A 480 24.06 26.70 8.69
CA LYS A 480 23.14 27.71 8.12
C LYS A 480 22.16 27.05 7.13
N GLY A 481 20.90 26.90 7.57
CA GLY A 481 19.74 26.63 6.69
C GLY A 481 19.36 25.16 6.48
N GLN A 482 20.23 24.21 6.83
CA GLN A 482 20.02 22.78 6.55
C GLN A 482 18.90 22.15 7.40
N ASP A 483 18.78 22.57 8.66
CA ASP A 483 18.02 21.87 9.72
C ASP A 483 16.56 21.60 9.34
N THR A 484 15.81 22.64 8.92
CA THR A 484 14.39 22.52 8.53
C THR A 484 14.12 21.58 7.35
N VAL A 485 15.15 21.11 6.65
CA VAL A 485 15.04 20.13 5.55
C VAL A 485 15.55 18.74 5.98
N ASN A 486 16.32 18.66 7.06
CA ASN A 486 16.72 17.39 7.70
C ASN A 486 15.66 16.91 8.70
N ASP A 487 14.99 17.81 9.42
CA ASP A 487 13.84 17.55 10.31
C ASP A 487 12.65 16.85 9.62
N MET A 488 12.66 16.82 8.27
CA MET A 488 11.56 16.35 7.42
C MET A 488 11.99 15.17 6.53
N ALA A 489 12.82 14.26 7.05
CA ALA A 489 13.37 13.11 6.31
C ALA A 489 12.32 12.31 5.52
N TRP A 490 11.11 12.08 6.08
CA TRP A 490 10.02 11.39 5.36
C TRP A 490 9.54 12.11 4.10
N LEU A 491 9.53 13.44 4.06
CA LEU A 491 9.11 14.19 2.86
C LEU A 491 10.11 14.01 1.71
N ARG A 492 11.41 13.90 2.02
CA ARG A 492 12.42 13.45 1.04
C ARG A 492 12.19 11.99 0.63
N GLN A 493 11.96 11.09 1.59
CA GLN A 493 11.69 9.67 1.31
C GLN A 493 10.48 9.48 0.39
N LEU A 494 9.39 10.24 0.58
CA LEU A 494 8.21 10.23 -0.29
C LEU A 494 8.50 10.81 -1.69
N LEU A 495 9.34 11.85 -1.80
CA LEU A 495 9.84 12.34 -3.10
C LEU A 495 10.65 11.27 -3.84
N ASP A 496 11.56 10.60 -3.14
CA ASP A 496 12.42 9.59 -3.76
C ASP A 496 11.60 8.36 -4.18
N TRP A 497 10.62 7.92 -3.37
CA TRP A 497 9.62 6.94 -3.81
C TRP A 497 8.80 7.40 -5.02
N GLN A 498 8.50 8.69 -5.15
CA GLN A 498 7.79 9.27 -6.30
C GLN A 498 8.65 9.30 -7.57
N LYS A 499 9.99 9.29 -7.46
CA LYS A 499 10.93 9.07 -8.57
C LYS A 499 11.08 7.58 -8.91
N GLU A 500 11.05 6.71 -7.90
CA GLU A 500 11.27 5.26 -8.03
C GLU A 500 10.04 4.46 -8.47
N THR A 501 8.83 5.02 -8.32
CA THR A 501 7.57 4.33 -8.65
C THR A 501 6.94 4.99 -9.88
N GLU A 502 6.83 4.28 -11.00
CA GLU A 502 6.20 4.82 -12.21
C GLU A 502 4.67 4.87 -12.08
N ASP A 503 4.03 3.78 -11.64
CA ASP A 503 2.59 3.69 -11.42
C ASP A 503 2.10 4.51 -10.20
N PRO A 504 1.12 5.41 -10.36
CA PRO A 504 0.42 6.02 -9.24
C PRO A 504 -0.30 5.02 -8.32
N GLY A 505 -0.88 3.94 -8.86
CA GLY A 505 -1.68 2.97 -8.09
C GLY A 505 -0.88 2.32 -6.96
N GLU A 506 0.24 1.67 -7.29
CA GLU A 506 1.16 1.07 -6.31
C GLU A 506 1.73 2.13 -5.35
N PHE A 507 2.00 3.36 -5.82
CA PHE A 507 2.41 4.46 -4.94
C PHE A 507 1.35 4.79 -3.87
N LEU A 508 0.06 4.84 -4.23
CA LEU A 508 -1.00 5.12 -3.26
C LEU A 508 -1.24 3.94 -2.30
N GLU A 509 -1.14 2.69 -2.75
CA GLU A 509 -1.21 1.53 -1.84
C GLU A 509 -0.01 1.49 -0.87
N SER A 510 1.19 1.71 -1.36
CA SER A 510 2.41 1.82 -0.56
C SER A 510 2.29 2.92 0.50
N LEU A 511 1.81 4.11 0.08
CA LEU A 511 1.57 5.24 0.98
C LEU A 511 0.45 4.94 2.01
N ARG A 512 -0.64 4.28 1.62
CA ARG A 512 -1.69 3.83 2.57
C ARG A 512 -1.13 2.84 3.59
N PHE A 513 -0.28 1.90 3.18
CA PHE A 513 0.35 0.92 4.07
C PHE A 513 1.28 1.62 5.09
N ASP A 514 2.10 2.55 4.62
CA ASP A 514 3.04 3.32 5.43
C ASP A 514 2.34 4.31 6.38
N LEU A 515 1.25 4.95 5.95
CA LEU A 515 0.43 5.87 6.77
C LEU A 515 -0.42 5.17 7.84
N SER A 516 -0.73 3.88 7.70
CA SER A 516 -1.71 3.17 8.53
C SER A 516 -1.12 2.24 9.60
N ARG A 517 0.15 1.84 9.47
CA ARG A 517 0.81 0.96 10.45
C ARG A 517 1.51 1.74 11.54
N ASN A 518 1.62 1.11 12.71
CA ASN A 518 2.55 1.59 13.74
C ASN A 518 3.98 1.38 13.25
N GLU A 519 4.90 2.23 13.68
CA GLU A 519 6.34 2.11 13.43
C GLU A 519 7.02 1.40 14.62
N VAL A 520 8.10 0.66 14.35
CA VAL A 520 9.07 0.16 15.33
C VAL A 520 10.40 0.91 15.12
N PHE A 521 11.03 1.30 16.23
CA PHE A 521 12.31 2.00 16.24
C PHE A 521 13.43 1.04 16.61
N VAL A 522 14.43 0.91 15.74
CA VAL A 522 15.59 0.03 15.91
C VAL A 522 16.89 0.81 15.81
N PHE A 523 17.91 0.37 16.54
CA PHE A 523 19.21 1.02 16.61
C PHE A 523 20.21 0.39 15.63
N THR A 524 20.99 1.22 14.94
CA THR A 524 22.23 0.78 14.29
C THR A 524 23.32 0.50 15.34
N PRO A 525 24.40 -0.23 15.00
CA PRO A 525 25.54 -0.42 15.90
C PRO A 525 26.30 0.88 16.23
N LYS A 526 25.97 1.99 15.56
CA LYS A 526 26.51 3.33 15.83
C LYS A 526 25.62 4.17 16.75
N GLY A 527 24.43 3.68 17.10
CA GLY A 527 23.43 4.40 17.91
C GLY A 527 22.44 5.24 17.10
N ASP A 528 22.50 5.23 15.75
CA ASP A 528 21.47 5.88 14.93
C ASP A 528 20.14 5.14 15.05
N VAL A 529 19.02 5.87 15.10
CA VAL A 529 17.67 5.28 15.15
C VAL A 529 17.05 5.23 13.76
N ILE A 530 16.58 4.05 13.35
CA ILE A 530 15.83 3.83 12.11
C ILE A 530 14.41 3.41 12.45
N ALA A 531 13.43 4.04 11.80
CA ALA A 531 12.02 3.68 11.89
C ALA A 531 11.62 2.72 10.77
N LEU A 532 10.89 1.65 11.12
CA LEU A 532 10.41 0.61 10.20
C LEU A 532 8.92 0.31 10.48
N PRO A 533 8.15 -0.25 9.53
CA PRO A 533 6.78 -0.67 9.82
C PRO A 533 6.74 -1.81 10.84
N ALA A 534 5.75 -1.85 11.73
CA ALA A 534 5.65 -2.88 12.76
C ALA A 534 5.54 -4.30 12.16
N GLY A 535 6.39 -5.20 12.66
CA GLY A 535 6.59 -6.55 12.11
C GLY A 535 7.62 -6.62 10.98
N ALA A 536 8.34 -5.54 10.68
CA ALA A 536 9.51 -5.55 9.80
C ALA A 536 10.59 -6.54 10.26
N THR A 537 11.37 -7.05 9.31
CA THR A 537 12.46 -8.01 9.58
C THR A 537 13.86 -7.38 9.40
N PRO A 538 14.95 -8.06 9.77
CA PRO A 538 16.31 -7.56 9.48
C PRO A 538 16.59 -7.25 8.01
N VAL A 539 15.85 -7.86 7.07
CA VAL A 539 15.93 -7.53 5.63
C VAL A 539 15.30 -6.15 5.35
N ASP A 540 14.16 -5.83 5.96
CA ASP A 540 13.56 -4.50 5.86
C ASP A 540 14.50 -3.41 6.40
N PHE A 541 15.18 -3.68 7.52
CA PHE A 541 16.23 -2.81 8.07
C PHE A 541 17.40 -2.62 7.08
N ALA A 542 17.89 -3.70 6.46
CA ALA A 542 18.98 -3.63 5.49
C ALA A 542 18.65 -2.73 4.28
N TYR A 543 17.44 -2.85 3.70
CA TYR A 543 16.98 -1.99 2.59
C TYR A 543 16.60 -0.56 3.02
N ALA A 544 16.33 -0.32 4.31
CA ALA A 544 16.17 1.01 4.87
C ALA A 544 17.52 1.72 5.01
N VAL A 545 18.56 1.02 5.48
CA VAL A 545 19.95 1.54 5.56
C VAL A 545 20.48 1.86 4.16
N HIS A 546 20.53 0.88 3.25
CA HIS A 546 20.93 1.12 1.86
C HIS A 546 20.52 -0.02 0.93
N THR A 547 20.13 0.30 -0.31
CA THR A 547 19.70 -0.70 -1.30
C THR A 547 20.77 -1.76 -1.58
N GLU A 548 22.06 -1.39 -1.64
CA GLU A 548 23.14 -2.38 -1.78
C GLU A 548 23.36 -3.25 -0.53
N VAL A 549 23.11 -2.71 0.67
CA VAL A 549 23.20 -3.47 1.93
C VAL A 549 22.09 -4.51 1.96
N GLY A 550 20.87 -4.12 1.56
CA GLY A 550 19.76 -5.04 1.31
C GLY A 550 20.11 -6.16 0.31
N HIS A 551 20.56 -5.82 -0.90
CA HIS A 551 20.92 -6.83 -1.92
C HIS A 551 22.01 -7.81 -1.45
N ARG A 552 23.01 -7.34 -0.69
CA ARG A 552 24.16 -8.15 -0.24
C ARG A 552 23.97 -8.85 1.11
N THR A 553 22.80 -8.74 1.74
CA THR A 553 22.53 -9.31 3.07
C THR A 553 22.57 -10.84 3.06
N ILE A 554 23.38 -11.45 3.94
CA ILE A 554 23.39 -12.91 4.19
C ILE A 554 22.74 -13.27 5.53
N GLY A 555 22.86 -12.42 6.54
CA GLY A 555 22.36 -12.70 7.88
C GLY A 555 22.32 -11.47 8.76
N ALA A 556 21.74 -11.59 9.94
CA ALA A 556 21.63 -10.49 10.90
C ALA A 556 21.87 -10.94 12.34
N ARG A 557 22.28 -9.99 13.17
CA ARG A 557 22.42 -10.12 14.61
C ARG A 557 21.53 -9.08 15.29
N VAL A 558 20.71 -9.50 16.24
CA VAL A 558 19.85 -8.63 17.05
C VAL A 558 20.25 -8.77 18.51
N ASN A 559 20.52 -7.64 19.18
CA ASN A 559 20.95 -7.59 20.59
C ASN A 559 22.09 -8.56 20.93
N GLY A 560 23.09 -8.65 20.05
CA GLY A 560 24.25 -9.54 20.20
C GLY A 560 24.04 -10.99 19.71
N ARG A 561 22.81 -11.42 19.40
CA ARG A 561 22.48 -12.82 19.01
C ARG A 561 22.17 -12.95 17.52
N LEU A 562 22.66 -14.01 16.88
CA LEU A 562 22.30 -14.33 15.49
C LEU A 562 20.81 -14.70 15.42
N VAL A 563 20.09 -14.15 14.43
CA VAL A 563 18.66 -14.40 14.22
C VAL A 563 18.35 -14.75 12.75
N PRO A 564 17.28 -15.52 12.47
CA PRO A 564 16.81 -15.72 11.10
C PRO A 564 16.38 -14.39 10.44
N LEU A 565 16.58 -14.26 9.13
CA LEU A 565 16.18 -13.09 8.35
C LEU A 565 14.65 -12.85 8.32
N GLU A 566 13.87 -13.86 8.69
CA GLU A 566 12.40 -13.83 8.80
C GLU A 566 11.90 -13.29 10.15
N SER A 567 12.78 -13.17 11.15
CA SER A 567 12.41 -12.71 12.50
C SER A 567 11.88 -11.28 12.49
N THR A 568 10.89 -10.99 13.34
CA THR A 568 10.35 -9.64 13.51
C THR A 568 11.19 -8.82 14.48
N LEU A 569 11.44 -7.57 14.13
CA LEU A 569 12.15 -6.60 14.98
C LEU A 569 11.20 -5.90 15.95
N ASP A 570 11.62 -5.74 17.20
CA ASP A 570 10.90 -5.05 18.27
C ASP A 570 11.46 -3.64 18.54
N ASN A 571 10.71 -2.84 19.33
CA ASN A 571 11.14 -1.49 19.68
C ASN A 571 12.33 -1.51 20.64
N GLY A 572 13.45 -0.93 20.20
CA GLY A 572 14.69 -0.83 20.97
C GLY A 572 15.76 -1.86 20.61
N ASP A 573 15.49 -2.75 19.65
CA ASP A 573 16.46 -3.73 19.16
C ASP A 573 17.67 -3.05 18.49
N LEU A 574 18.88 -3.47 18.85
CA LEU A 574 20.11 -3.14 18.14
C LEU A 574 20.38 -4.18 17.06
N VAL A 575 20.43 -3.74 15.79
CA VAL A 575 20.46 -4.62 14.62
C VAL A 575 21.77 -4.45 13.84
N GLU A 576 22.53 -5.53 13.71
CA GLU A 576 23.71 -5.63 12.85
C GLU A 576 23.39 -6.51 11.62
N VAL A 577 23.84 -6.10 10.44
CA VAL A 577 23.61 -6.83 9.17
C VAL A 577 24.95 -7.28 8.59
N PHE A 578 25.04 -8.56 8.22
CA PHE A 578 26.21 -9.13 7.55
C PHE A 578 26.03 -9.09 6.03
N THR A 579 26.85 -8.29 5.36
CA THR A 579 26.87 -8.17 3.89
C THR A 579 28.01 -8.96 3.26
N SER A 580 27.74 -9.70 2.19
CA SER A 580 28.77 -10.36 1.38
C SER A 580 29.32 -9.47 0.27
N LYS A 581 30.53 -9.78 -0.20
CA LYS A 581 31.17 -9.18 -1.38
C LYS A 581 31.28 -10.15 -2.57
N ALA A 582 30.70 -11.35 -2.48
CA ALA A 582 30.78 -12.35 -3.56
C ALA A 582 30.04 -11.85 -4.83
N PRO A 583 30.55 -12.11 -6.05
CA PRO A 583 29.95 -11.60 -7.29
C PRO A 583 28.49 -12.03 -7.55
N GLY A 584 28.07 -13.18 -6.99
CA GLY A 584 26.69 -13.69 -7.06
C GLY A 584 25.88 -13.52 -5.77
N ALA A 585 26.25 -12.60 -4.87
CA ALA A 585 25.48 -12.33 -3.66
C ALA A 585 24.29 -11.40 -3.95
N GLY A 586 23.09 -11.97 -3.97
CA GLY A 586 21.81 -11.27 -4.18
C GLY A 586 20.69 -11.76 -3.24
N PRO A 587 19.52 -11.10 -3.25
CA PRO A 587 18.35 -11.50 -2.49
C PRO A 587 17.76 -12.83 -3.00
N SER A 588 17.12 -13.63 -2.13
CA SER A 588 16.33 -14.79 -2.57
C SER A 588 14.88 -14.40 -2.90
N ARG A 589 14.19 -15.22 -3.71
CA ARG A 589 12.78 -14.99 -4.07
C ARG A 589 11.84 -15.14 -2.87
N ASP A 590 12.23 -15.96 -1.89
CA ASP A 590 11.49 -16.26 -0.66
C ASP A 590 11.35 -15.03 0.24
N TRP A 591 12.31 -14.08 0.16
CA TRP A 591 12.24 -12.82 0.89
C TRP A 591 10.95 -12.05 0.59
N LEU A 592 10.40 -12.17 -0.63
CA LEU A 592 9.12 -11.55 -1.01
C LEU A 592 7.91 -12.07 -0.21
N GLY A 593 8.03 -13.22 0.47
CA GLY A 593 7.00 -13.77 1.35
C GLY A 593 7.03 -13.20 2.77
N PHE A 594 8.22 -12.98 3.35
CA PHE A 594 8.36 -12.52 4.73
C PHE A 594 8.59 -11.01 4.89
N VAL A 595 9.24 -10.34 3.93
CA VAL A 595 9.51 -8.89 3.95
C VAL A 595 8.22 -8.08 4.08
N LYS A 596 8.20 -7.07 4.99
CA LYS A 596 6.97 -6.29 5.28
C LYS A 596 6.98 -4.87 4.71
N SER A 597 8.12 -4.25 4.46
CA SER A 597 8.16 -2.90 3.88
C SER A 597 7.90 -2.95 2.35
N PRO A 598 7.04 -2.06 1.82
CA PRO A 598 6.89 -1.92 0.37
C PRO A 598 8.21 -1.58 -0.33
N ARG A 599 9.06 -0.76 0.32
CA ARG A 599 10.40 -0.39 -0.15
C ARG A 599 11.28 -1.61 -0.44
N ALA A 600 11.50 -2.49 0.54
CA ALA A 600 12.33 -3.67 0.35
C ALA A 600 11.72 -4.62 -0.69
N ARG A 601 10.41 -4.89 -0.61
CA ARG A 601 9.70 -5.76 -1.57
C ARG A 601 9.86 -5.27 -3.01
N ASN A 602 9.79 -3.96 -3.24
CA ASN A 602 9.88 -3.39 -4.58
C ASN A 602 11.33 -3.27 -5.07
N LYS A 603 12.32 -3.06 -4.18
CA LYS A 603 13.74 -3.20 -4.54
C LYS A 603 14.08 -4.64 -4.95
N ILE A 604 13.63 -5.65 -4.19
CA ILE A 604 13.83 -7.07 -4.51
C ILE A 604 13.19 -7.43 -5.86
N ARG A 605 11.94 -7.00 -6.12
CA ARG A 605 11.27 -7.17 -7.42
C ARG A 605 12.05 -6.50 -8.56
N GLY A 606 12.51 -5.27 -8.36
CA GLY A 606 13.30 -4.53 -9.35
C GLY A 606 14.65 -5.18 -9.65
N TRP A 607 15.29 -5.78 -8.63
CA TRP A 607 16.53 -6.55 -8.78
C TRP A 607 16.32 -7.77 -9.67
N PHE A 608 15.35 -8.63 -9.36
CA PHE A 608 15.00 -9.79 -10.20
C PHE A 608 14.52 -9.39 -11.61
N SER A 609 13.82 -8.26 -11.74
CA SER A 609 13.40 -7.74 -13.04
C SER A 609 14.59 -7.27 -13.89
N LYS A 610 15.64 -6.73 -13.26
CA LYS A 610 16.87 -6.35 -13.96
C LYS A 610 17.72 -7.57 -14.31
N GLU A 611 17.96 -8.46 -13.35
CA GLU A 611 18.71 -9.71 -13.56
C GLU A 611 18.11 -10.52 -14.72
N ARG A 612 16.78 -10.73 -14.70
CA ARG A 612 16.07 -11.40 -15.80
C ARG A 612 16.17 -10.66 -17.14
N ARG A 613 16.18 -9.32 -17.12
CA ARG A 613 16.33 -8.51 -18.35
C ARG A 613 17.75 -8.64 -18.92
N ASP A 614 18.77 -8.63 -18.07
CA ASP A 614 20.16 -8.79 -18.48
C ASP A 614 20.40 -10.24 -19.00
N GLU A 615 19.84 -11.27 -18.35
CA GLU A 615 19.80 -12.65 -18.89
C GLU A 615 19.06 -12.75 -20.24
N ALA A 616 17.88 -12.12 -20.36
CA ALA A 616 17.11 -12.12 -21.60
C ALA A 616 17.82 -11.38 -22.74
N ILE A 617 18.60 -10.33 -22.44
CA ILE A 617 19.45 -9.65 -23.42
C ILE A 617 20.53 -10.61 -23.96
N GLU A 618 21.23 -11.35 -23.10
CA GLU A 618 22.22 -12.33 -23.57
C GLU A 618 21.57 -13.49 -24.34
N GLN A 619 20.49 -14.06 -23.83
CA GLN A 619 19.73 -15.11 -24.53
C GLN A 619 19.21 -14.64 -25.89
N GLY A 620 18.78 -13.37 -25.99
CA GLY A 620 18.30 -12.73 -27.22
C GLY A 620 19.42 -12.45 -28.24
N LYS A 621 20.57 -11.92 -27.79
CA LYS A 621 21.78 -11.78 -28.62
C LYS A 621 22.18 -13.13 -29.22
N ASP A 622 22.23 -14.15 -28.37
CA ASP A 622 22.68 -15.50 -28.73
C ASP A 622 21.64 -16.21 -29.63
N ALA A 623 20.34 -15.92 -29.47
CA ALA A 623 19.28 -16.33 -30.39
C ALA A 623 19.40 -15.67 -31.78
N ILE A 624 19.66 -14.37 -31.86
CA ILE A 624 19.96 -13.68 -33.13
C ILE A 624 21.23 -14.26 -33.76
N ALA A 625 22.31 -14.44 -33.00
CA ALA A 625 23.57 -14.96 -33.51
C ALA A 625 23.44 -16.40 -34.03
N ARG A 626 22.57 -17.22 -33.44
CA ARG A 626 22.18 -18.54 -33.98
C ARG A 626 21.34 -18.42 -35.26
N ALA A 627 20.38 -17.49 -35.31
CA ALA A 627 19.52 -17.29 -36.48
C ALA A 627 20.30 -16.77 -37.71
N MET A 628 21.22 -15.81 -37.52
CA MET A 628 22.10 -15.30 -38.58
C MET A 628 23.02 -16.40 -39.14
N ARG A 629 23.69 -17.17 -38.26
CA ARG A 629 24.50 -18.33 -38.65
C ARG A 629 23.72 -19.35 -39.49
N LYS A 630 22.44 -19.56 -39.19
CA LYS A 630 21.56 -20.49 -39.91
C LYS A 630 21.18 -20.00 -41.33
N GLN A 631 21.35 -18.71 -41.63
CA GLN A 631 21.12 -18.13 -42.96
C GLN A 631 22.43 -17.78 -43.70
N ASN A 632 23.59 -18.26 -43.24
CA ASN A 632 24.91 -18.04 -43.87
C ASN A 632 25.35 -16.56 -43.99
N LEU A 633 24.74 -15.64 -43.23
CA LEU A 633 25.01 -14.21 -43.31
C LEU A 633 26.36 -13.84 -42.65
N PRO A 634 27.14 -12.91 -43.24
CA PRO A 634 28.44 -12.49 -42.70
C PRO A 634 28.28 -11.64 -41.43
N ILE A 635 28.45 -12.29 -40.27
CA ILE A 635 28.28 -11.72 -38.92
C ILE A 635 28.98 -10.36 -38.77
N GLN A 636 30.18 -10.19 -39.35
CA GLN A 636 30.99 -8.97 -39.19
C GLN A 636 30.47 -7.73 -39.95
N ARG A 637 29.66 -7.88 -41.01
CA ARG A 637 29.20 -6.76 -41.86
C ARG A 637 27.81 -6.24 -41.46
N ILE A 638 27.04 -7.04 -40.69
CA ILE A 638 25.62 -6.80 -40.36
C ILE A 638 25.40 -6.44 -38.87
N LEU A 639 26.38 -6.69 -37.99
CA LEU A 639 26.31 -6.32 -36.57
C LEU A 639 26.75 -4.86 -36.31
N THR A 640 26.74 -4.02 -37.34
CA THR A 640 26.82 -2.56 -37.24
C THR A 640 25.56 -2.03 -36.55
N GLY A 641 25.74 -1.39 -35.39
CA GLY A 641 24.65 -1.07 -34.46
C GLY A 641 23.50 -0.28 -35.08
N ASP A 642 23.80 0.63 -36.00
CA ASP A 642 22.84 1.56 -36.60
C ASP A 642 21.69 0.85 -37.35
N SER A 643 21.98 -0.28 -37.99
CA SER A 643 20.96 -1.11 -38.66
C SER A 643 19.97 -1.73 -37.66
N LEU A 644 20.48 -2.18 -36.51
CA LEU A 644 19.69 -2.76 -35.42
C LEU A 644 18.97 -1.70 -34.58
N VAL A 645 19.51 -0.47 -34.45
CA VAL A 645 18.80 0.70 -33.91
C VAL A 645 17.59 1.05 -34.78
N THR A 646 17.81 1.14 -36.09
CA THR A 646 16.74 1.46 -37.06
C THR A 646 15.62 0.42 -37.00
N LEU A 647 15.96 -0.86 -37.05
CA LEU A 647 14.99 -1.96 -36.96
C LEU A 647 14.28 -2.02 -35.59
N ALA A 648 14.97 -1.69 -34.49
CA ALA A 648 14.32 -1.59 -33.17
C ALA A 648 13.25 -0.49 -33.16
N HIS A 649 13.55 0.70 -33.70
CA HIS A 649 12.58 1.79 -33.80
C HIS A 649 11.41 1.49 -34.74
N GLU A 650 11.62 0.84 -35.89
CA GLU A 650 10.53 0.36 -36.76
C GLU A 650 9.60 -0.62 -36.03
N MET A 651 10.18 -1.51 -35.22
CA MET A 651 9.45 -2.47 -34.39
C MET A 651 8.90 -1.84 -33.09
N ARG A 652 9.01 -0.51 -32.93
CA ARG A 652 8.55 0.29 -31.78
C ARG A 652 9.22 -0.04 -30.44
N TYR A 653 10.41 -0.63 -30.47
CA TYR A 653 11.27 -0.75 -29.30
C TYR A 653 12.12 0.53 -29.14
N PRO A 654 12.35 0.99 -27.89
CA PRO A 654 13.07 2.24 -27.65
C PRO A 654 14.59 2.12 -27.83
N ASP A 655 15.15 0.92 -27.72
CA ASP A 655 16.59 0.66 -27.80
C ASP A 655 16.89 -0.80 -28.20
N ILE A 656 18.12 -1.08 -28.65
CA ILE A 656 18.55 -2.42 -29.09
C ILE A 656 18.47 -3.45 -27.95
N SER A 657 18.75 -3.06 -26.71
CA SER A 657 18.68 -3.95 -25.53
C SER A 657 17.23 -4.32 -25.20
N SER A 658 16.26 -3.42 -25.39
CA SER A 658 14.83 -3.80 -25.35
C SER A 658 14.45 -4.79 -26.46
N LEU A 659 15.00 -4.65 -27.67
CA LEU A 659 14.79 -5.62 -28.75
C LEU A 659 15.42 -6.99 -28.41
N TYR A 660 16.65 -7.03 -27.90
CA TYR A 660 17.28 -8.28 -27.44
C TYR A 660 16.48 -8.93 -26.29
N ALA A 661 16.06 -8.15 -25.28
CA ALA A 661 15.24 -8.66 -24.18
C ALA A 661 13.93 -9.28 -24.68
N ALA A 662 13.21 -8.61 -25.59
CA ALA A 662 11.97 -9.13 -26.19
C ALA A 662 12.17 -10.43 -26.97
N ILE A 663 13.38 -10.67 -27.51
CA ILE A 663 13.72 -11.91 -28.20
C ILE A 663 14.08 -13.03 -27.21
N GLY A 664 14.84 -12.73 -26.14
CA GLY A 664 15.14 -13.69 -25.08
C GLY A 664 13.91 -14.13 -24.29
N GLU A 665 12.96 -13.22 -24.06
CA GLU A 665 11.66 -13.53 -23.45
C GLU A 665 10.69 -14.26 -24.39
N GLY A 666 11.02 -14.38 -25.68
CA GLY A 666 10.18 -15.04 -26.69
C GLY A 666 9.00 -14.19 -27.21
N HIS A 667 8.89 -12.92 -26.83
CA HIS A 667 7.91 -11.98 -27.39
C HIS A 667 8.12 -11.74 -28.90
N VAL A 668 9.36 -11.86 -29.37
CA VAL A 668 9.72 -11.70 -30.80
C VAL A 668 10.60 -12.87 -31.26
N ALA A 669 10.22 -13.56 -32.34
CA ALA A 669 11.02 -14.63 -32.89
C ALA A 669 12.28 -14.10 -33.61
N ALA A 670 13.47 -14.47 -33.13
CA ALA A 670 14.77 -14.03 -33.69
C ALA A 670 14.87 -14.20 -35.21
N GLN A 671 14.33 -15.30 -35.76
CA GLN A 671 14.37 -15.58 -37.21
C GLN A 671 13.57 -14.54 -38.04
N GLY A 672 12.49 -13.97 -37.49
CA GLY A 672 11.72 -12.90 -38.14
C GLY A 672 12.44 -11.55 -38.12
N VAL A 673 13.22 -11.27 -37.07
CA VAL A 673 14.07 -10.08 -36.97
C VAL A 673 15.21 -10.15 -37.99
N VAL A 674 15.88 -11.29 -38.09
CA VAL A 674 16.91 -11.51 -39.13
C VAL A 674 16.32 -11.39 -40.54
N GLN A 675 15.13 -11.94 -40.81
CA GLN A 675 14.49 -11.82 -42.11
C GLN A 675 14.16 -10.36 -42.48
N LYS A 676 13.68 -9.55 -41.53
CA LYS A 676 13.48 -8.10 -41.74
C LYS A 676 14.81 -7.36 -41.96
N LEU A 677 15.85 -7.72 -41.22
CA LEU A 677 17.17 -7.10 -41.36
C LEU A 677 17.78 -7.36 -42.75
N VAL A 678 17.57 -8.56 -43.32
CA VAL A 678 17.94 -8.87 -44.71
C VAL A 678 17.12 -8.06 -45.72
N GLN A 679 15.83 -7.83 -45.47
CA GLN A 679 14.99 -6.99 -46.33
C GLN A 679 15.38 -5.51 -46.27
N ALA A 680 15.78 -5.01 -45.11
CA ALA A 680 16.26 -3.63 -44.92
C ALA A 680 17.66 -3.38 -45.52
N LEU A 681 18.41 -4.43 -45.82
CA LEU A 681 19.78 -4.39 -46.38
C LEU A 681 19.82 -4.76 -47.88
N GLY A 682 18.78 -4.40 -48.64
CA GLY A 682 18.75 -4.55 -50.12
C GLY A 682 18.13 -5.85 -50.65
N GLY A 683 17.73 -6.78 -49.78
CA GLY A 683 17.17 -8.08 -50.21
C GLY A 683 18.24 -9.08 -50.65
N GLN A 684 17.88 -10.06 -51.48
CA GLN A 684 18.83 -11.11 -51.89
C GLN A 684 19.63 -10.78 -53.16
N ASP A 685 19.22 -9.77 -53.93
CA ASP A 685 19.74 -9.54 -55.28
C ASP A 685 21.06 -8.75 -55.28
N GLU A 686 21.19 -7.66 -54.50
CA GLU A 686 22.49 -7.00 -54.26
C GLU A 686 23.49 -7.93 -53.55
N ALA A 687 22.99 -8.90 -52.76
CA ALA A 687 23.84 -9.89 -52.11
C ALA A 687 24.36 -10.98 -53.08
N THR A 688 23.85 -11.07 -54.31
CA THR A 688 24.30 -12.08 -55.29
C THR A 688 25.43 -11.64 -56.21
N GLU A 689 25.66 -10.33 -56.43
CA GLU A 689 26.71 -9.87 -57.35
C GLU A 689 28.13 -9.98 -56.73
N ASP A 690 28.29 -9.66 -55.44
CA ASP A 690 29.57 -9.77 -54.68
C ASP A 690 30.08 -11.24 -54.54
N ILE A 691 29.25 -12.25 -54.84
CA ILE A 691 29.55 -13.68 -54.56
C ILE A 691 30.35 -14.35 -55.70
N ALA A 692 30.45 -13.74 -56.88
CA ALA A 692 31.02 -14.38 -58.08
C ALA A 692 32.53 -14.71 -58.01
N GLU A 693 33.33 -13.99 -57.20
CA GLU A 693 34.79 -13.98 -57.34
C GLU A 693 35.59 -14.59 -56.17
N SER A 694 34.98 -15.36 -55.25
CA SER A 694 35.72 -15.98 -54.12
C SER A 694 35.40 -17.46 -53.84
N THR A 695 35.96 -18.36 -54.66
CA THR A 695 36.01 -19.80 -54.37
C THR A 695 37.44 -20.24 -54.00
N PRO A 696 37.60 -20.91 -52.84
CA PRO A 696 38.36 -22.16 -52.85
C PRO A 696 37.59 -23.33 -52.20
N ILE A 697 37.84 -24.54 -52.73
CA ILE A 697 37.07 -25.76 -52.45
C ILE A 697 37.53 -26.46 -51.16
N ARG A 698 36.58 -26.89 -50.31
CA ARG A 698 36.72 -28.04 -49.39
C ARG A 698 35.34 -28.62 -48.99
N PRO A 699 35.27 -29.84 -48.40
CA PRO A 699 34.30 -30.84 -48.86
C PRO A 699 32.86 -30.67 -48.35
N ARG A 700 31.91 -31.04 -49.23
CA ARG A 700 30.48 -31.20 -48.89
C ARG A 700 30.30 -32.40 -47.96
N SER A 701 30.25 -32.15 -46.64
CA SER A 701 29.64 -33.11 -45.72
C SER A 701 28.18 -33.31 -46.13
N LYS A 702 27.80 -34.54 -46.52
CA LYS A 702 26.40 -34.86 -46.84
C LYS A 702 25.56 -34.69 -45.58
N ARG A 703 24.65 -33.72 -45.56
CA ARG A 703 23.49 -33.78 -44.66
C ARG A 703 22.83 -35.15 -44.87
N ARG A 704 22.63 -35.91 -43.80
CA ARG A 704 21.77 -37.11 -43.84
C ARG A 704 20.33 -36.66 -44.08
N SER A 705 19.89 -36.72 -45.33
CA SER A 705 18.48 -36.89 -45.68
C SER A 705 18.02 -38.29 -45.26
N SER A 706 16.71 -38.53 -45.29
CA SER A 706 16.02 -39.74 -44.81
C SER A 706 16.41 -40.19 -43.39
N ALA A 707 15.58 -39.82 -42.42
CA ALA A 707 15.29 -40.74 -41.33
C ALA A 707 14.51 -41.91 -41.96
N ASP A 708 15.12 -43.09 -41.97
CA ASP A 708 14.54 -44.30 -42.58
C ASP A 708 13.30 -44.76 -41.78
N PRO A 709 12.09 -44.78 -42.38
CA PRO A 709 10.87 -45.20 -41.69
C PRO A 709 10.83 -46.70 -41.35
N GLY A 710 11.78 -47.50 -41.84
CA GLY A 710 11.89 -48.93 -41.51
C GLY A 710 10.78 -49.79 -42.11
N VAL A 711 10.21 -49.38 -43.24
CA VAL A 711 9.12 -50.06 -43.94
C VAL A 711 9.37 -50.03 -45.44
N VAL A 712 9.26 -51.19 -46.09
CA VAL A 712 9.45 -51.38 -47.54
C VAL A 712 8.12 -51.79 -48.17
N VAL A 713 7.86 -51.31 -49.39
CA VAL A 713 6.69 -51.68 -50.21
C VAL A 713 7.01 -52.92 -51.03
N LYS A 714 6.12 -53.91 -51.11
CA LYS A 714 6.40 -55.13 -51.89
C LYS A 714 6.61 -54.83 -53.37
N GLY A 715 7.83 -55.08 -53.84
CA GLY A 715 8.20 -55.01 -55.26
C GLY A 715 8.56 -53.63 -55.81
N VAL A 716 8.68 -52.58 -54.98
CA VAL A 716 9.10 -51.24 -55.43
C VAL A 716 10.04 -50.56 -54.43
N ASP A 717 11.26 -50.27 -54.88
CA ASP A 717 12.27 -49.52 -54.11
C ASP A 717 12.06 -47.98 -54.22
N ASP A 718 12.65 -47.24 -53.27
CA ASP A 718 12.69 -45.76 -53.19
C ASP A 718 11.33 -45.03 -53.23
N VAL A 719 10.26 -45.71 -52.80
CA VAL A 719 8.95 -45.07 -52.57
C VAL A 719 9.00 -44.23 -51.28
N TRP A 720 8.46 -43.01 -51.32
CA TRP A 720 8.33 -42.18 -50.11
C TRP A 720 7.28 -42.77 -49.14
N VAL A 721 7.73 -43.37 -48.04
CA VAL A 721 6.88 -44.01 -47.02
C VAL A 721 6.79 -43.14 -45.75
N LYS A 722 5.60 -43.11 -45.11
CA LYS A 722 5.32 -42.30 -43.92
C LYS A 722 4.39 -43.03 -42.95
N LEU A 723 4.77 -43.14 -41.68
CA LEU A 723 3.94 -43.77 -40.64
C LEU A 723 2.72 -42.89 -40.25
N ALA A 724 1.54 -43.49 -40.11
CA ALA A 724 0.30 -42.76 -39.84
C ALA A 724 0.13 -42.38 -38.36
N ARG A 725 -0.02 -41.08 -38.09
CA ARG A 725 -0.22 -40.52 -36.74
C ARG A 725 -1.54 -40.92 -36.06
N CYS A 726 -2.52 -41.45 -36.80
CA CYS A 726 -3.80 -41.85 -36.24
C CYS A 726 -3.73 -43.17 -35.44
N CYS A 727 -2.82 -44.08 -35.78
CA CYS A 727 -2.65 -45.38 -35.11
C CYS A 727 -1.24 -45.67 -34.59
N THR A 728 -0.24 -44.84 -34.94
CA THR A 728 1.15 -44.92 -34.44
C THR A 728 1.72 -46.35 -34.46
N PRO A 729 1.83 -46.98 -35.65
CA PRO A 729 2.29 -48.36 -35.77
C PRO A 729 3.77 -48.50 -35.40
N VAL A 730 4.17 -49.63 -34.81
CA VAL A 730 5.56 -49.97 -34.49
C VAL A 730 5.91 -51.38 -35.01
N PRO A 731 7.20 -51.71 -35.24
CA PRO A 731 7.58 -53.04 -35.69
C PRO A 731 7.04 -54.15 -34.80
N GLY A 732 6.35 -55.12 -35.42
CA GLY A 732 5.58 -56.17 -34.75
C GLY A 732 4.06 -55.97 -34.81
N ASP A 733 3.57 -54.76 -35.11
CA ASP A 733 2.16 -54.56 -35.48
C ASP A 733 1.91 -55.01 -36.94
N PRO A 734 0.74 -55.59 -37.26
CA PRO A 734 0.33 -55.79 -38.66
C PRO A 734 0.06 -54.43 -39.32
N ILE A 735 0.61 -54.21 -40.51
CA ILE A 735 0.56 -52.93 -41.24
C ILE A 735 0.06 -53.09 -42.67
N ILE A 736 -0.55 -52.01 -43.20
CA ILE A 736 -0.91 -51.85 -44.61
C ILE A 736 -0.50 -50.45 -45.11
N GLY A 737 -0.19 -50.33 -46.39
CA GLY A 737 0.12 -49.06 -47.04
C GLY A 737 -1.11 -48.48 -47.74
N PHE A 738 -1.25 -47.16 -47.73
CA PHE A 738 -2.26 -46.44 -48.51
C PHE A 738 -1.64 -45.27 -49.29
N VAL A 739 -1.75 -45.28 -50.62
CA VAL A 739 -1.17 -44.26 -51.51
C VAL A 739 -1.92 -42.94 -51.36
N THR A 740 -1.28 -41.91 -50.81
CA THR A 740 -1.88 -40.57 -50.66
C THR A 740 -1.70 -39.71 -51.90
N ARG A 741 -2.63 -38.77 -52.17
CA ARG A 741 -2.63 -37.90 -53.38
C ARG A 741 -1.49 -36.84 -53.42
N GLY A 742 -0.50 -36.90 -52.55
CA GLY A 742 0.58 -35.89 -52.48
C GLY A 742 1.52 -35.98 -51.28
N SER A 743 1.67 -37.15 -50.64
CA SER A 743 2.59 -37.36 -49.51
C SER A 743 3.15 -38.79 -49.43
N GLY A 744 3.19 -39.49 -50.57
CA GLY A 744 3.65 -40.88 -50.65
C GLY A 744 2.69 -41.88 -50.01
N VAL A 745 3.23 -43.03 -49.57
CA VAL A 745 2.47 -44.11 -48.93
C VAL A 745 2.33 -43.85 -47.43
N SER A 746 1.09 -43.73 -46.95
CA SER A 746 0.76 -43.67 -45.53
C SER A 746 0.64 -45.09 -44.97
N VAL A 747 1.44 -45.45 -43.97
CA VAL A 747 1.42 -46.78 -43.34
C VAL A 747 0.49 -46.77 -42.14
N HIS A 748 -0.58 -47.55 -42.23
CA HIS A 748 -1.57 -47.74 -41.18
C HIS A 748 -1.42 -49.11 -40.52
N ARG A 749 -1.90 -49.23 -39.28
CA ARG A 749 -2.06 -50.53 -38.60
C ARG A 749 -3.31 -51.22 -39.16
N GLY A 750 -3.27 -52.54 -39.34
CA GLY A 750 -4.36 -53.30 -39.96
C GLY A 750 -5.72 -53.21 -39.25
N ASP A 751 -5.73 -52.88 -37.95
CA ASP A 751 -6.95 -52.70 -37.13
C ASP A 751 -7.30 -51.22 -36.85
N CYS A 752 -6.68 -50.28 -37.57
CA CYS A 752 -6.95 -48.85 -37.40
C CYS A 752 -8.34 -48.48 -37.93
N VAL A 753 -9.13 -47.76 -37.13
CA VAL A 753 -10.50 -47.29 -37.47
C VAL A 753 -10.59 -46.57 -38.83
N ASN A 754 -9.53 -45.90 -39.28
CA ASN A 754 -9.50 -45.22 -40.58
C ASN A 754 -9.39 -46.19 -41.76
N VAL A 755 -8.93 -47.43 -41.57
CA VAL A 755 -8.76 -48.42 -42.65
C VAL A 755 -10.11 -48.78 -43.27
N ASP A 756 -11.17 -48.96 -42.47
CA ASP A 756 -12.53 -49.26 -42.97
C ASP A 756 -13.01 -48.26 -44.05
N SER A 757 -12.61 -46.97 -43.95
CA SER A 757 -12.94 -45.95 -44.96
C SER A 757 -11.94 -45.83 -46.11
N LEU A 758 -10.69 -46.26 -45.91
CA LEU A 758 -9.66 -46.33 -46.96
C LEU A 758 -9.85 -47.57 -47.86
N SER A 759 -10.36 -48.66 -47.31
CA SER A 759 -10.74 -49.89 -48.03
C SER A 759 -11.90 -49.73 -49.03
N GLN A 760 -12.54 -48.57 -49.06
CA GLN A 760 -13.45 -48.18 -50.14
C GLN A 760 -12.70 -47.84 -51.46
N GLN A 761 -11.38 -47.73 -51.42
CA GLN A 761 -10.49 -47.47 -52.55
C GLN A 761 -9.37 -48.53 -52.57
N PRO A 762 -9.71 -49.80 -52.87
CA PRO A 762 -8.74 -50.91 -52.86
C PRO A 762 -7.60 -50.71 -53.87
N GLU A 763 -7.82 -49.95 -54.95
CA GLU A 763 -6.81 -49.58 -55.94
C GLU A 763 -5.70 -48.66 -55.40
N ARG A 764 -5.79 -48.23 -54.13
CA ARG A 764 -4.82 -47.39 -53.44
C ARG A 764 -4.20 -48.07 -52.21
N ILE A 765 -4.56 -49.33 -51.93
CA ILE A 765 -3.95 -50.14 -50.85
C ILE A 765 -2.73 -50.88 -51.41
N LEU A 766 -1.67 -50.98 -50.61
CA LEU A 766 -0.42 -51.67 -50.93
C LEU A 766 0.06 -52.52 -49.75
N ASP A 767 0.58 -53.70 -50.05
CA ASP A 767 1.28 -54.53 -49.08
C ASP A 767 2.65 -53.93 -48.73
N VAL A 768 2.92 -53.84 -47.44
CA VAL A 768 4.12 -53.24 -46.87
C VAL A 768 4.65 -54.10 -45.73
N GLU A 769 5.97 -54.22 -45.60
CA GLU A 769 6.62 -55.03 -44.58
C GLU A 769 7.65 -54.23 -43.77
N TRP A 770 7.81 -54.59 -42.50
CA TRP A 770 8.77 -53.96 -41.60
C TRP A 770 10.20 -54.41 -41.96
N ALA A 771 11.04 -53.44 -42.31
CA ALA A 771 12.48 -53.60 -42.50
C ALA A 771 13.24 -52.55 -41.67
N PRO A 772 13.16 -52.59 -40.33
CA PRO A 772 13.73 -51.55 -39.47
C PRO A 772 15.26 -51.56 -39.47
N THR A 773 15.88 -50.41 -39.75
CA THR A 773 17.33 -50.24 -39.57
C THR A 773 17.67 -49.72 -38.18
N GLN A 774 18.94 -49.77 -37.78
CA GLN A 774 19.42 -49.21 -36.51
C GLN A 774 19.21 -47.68 -36.38
N SER A 775 18.81 -47.01 -37.48
CA SER A 775 18.48 -45.59 -37.56
C SER A 775 16.98 -45.29 -37.57
N SER A 776 16.11 -46.29 -37.64
CA SER A 776 14.66 -46.09 -37.59
C SER A 776 14.19 -45.70 -36.19
N VAL A 777 13.28 -44.72 -36.10
CA VAL A 777 12.73 -44.21 -34.84
C VAL A 777 11.21 -44.14 -34.94
N PHE A 778 10.53 -44.72 -33.95
CA PHE A 778 9.09 -44.89 -33.93
C PHE A 778 8.47 -44.07 -32.80
N LEU A 779 7.32 -43.44 -33.08
CA LEU A 779 6.60 -42.61 -32.12
C LEU A 779 5.56 -43.47 -31.38
N VAL A 780 5.65 -43.48 -30.05
CA VAL A 780 4.79 -44.31 -29.17
C VAL A 780 4.10 -43.43 -28.14
N ALA A 781 2.82 -43.72 -27.90
CA ALA A 781 2.05 -43.15 -26.80
C ALA A 781 1.72 -44.22 -25.75
N ILE A 782 1.97 -43.94 -24.48
CA ILE A 782 1.55 -44.76 -23.34
C ILE A 782 0.54 -44.00 -22.48
N GLN A 783 -0.32 -44.74 -21.80
CA GLN A 783 -1.21 -44.26 -20.75
C GLN A 783 -0.82 -44.91 -19.43
N VAL A 784 -0.65 -44.08 -18.41
CA VAL A 784 -0.33 -44.42 -17.03
C VAL A 784 -1.59 -44.14 -16.20
N GLU A 785 -2.04 -45.12 -15.44
CA GLU A 785 -3.19 -45.01 -14.54
C GLU A 785 -2.75 -45.28 -13.10
N ALA A 786 -3.04 -44.32 -12.23
CA ALA A 786 -2.43 -44.21 -10.92
C ALA A 786 -3.37 -43.57 -9.89
N LEU A 787 -3.13 -43.82 -8.61
CA LEU A 787 -3.76 -43.07 -7.51
C LEU A 787 -3.01 -41.75 -7.31
N ASP A 788 -3.74 -40.64 -7.33
CA ASP A 788 -3.19 -39.29 -7.22
C ASP A 788 -2.56 -39.06 -5.84
N ARG A 789 -1.24 -38.78 -5.85
CA ARG A 789 -0.44 -38.46 -4.67
C ARG A 789 0.56 -37.35 -4.99
N SER A 790 0.97 -36.62 -3.96
CA SER A 790 1.97 -35.56 -4.10
C SER A 790 3.25 -36.09 -4.78
N ARG A 791 3.73 -35.36 -5.79
CA ARG A 791 4.92 -35.68 -6.62
C ARG A 791 4.79 -36.85 -7.61
N LEU A 792 3.66 -37.54 -7.72
CA LEU A 792 3.44 -38.63 -8.68
C LEU A 792 3.95 -38.33 -10.11
N LEU A 793 3.60 -37.15 -10.65
CA LEU A 793 4.05 -36.73 -11.98
C LEU A 793 5.58 -36.61 -12.07
N SER A 794 6.22 -36.09 -11.02
CA SER A 794 7.68 -35.96 -10.93
C SER A 794 8.35 -37.33 -10.96
N ASP A 795 7.82 -38.29 -10.20
CA ASP A 795 8.36 -39.65 -10.12
C ASP A 795 8.23 -40.37 -11.47
N VAL A 796 7.07 -40.26 -12.14
CA VAL A 796 6.85 -40.85 -13.47
C VAL A 796 7.74 -40.19 -14.54
N THR A 797 7.85 -38.86 -14.58
CA THR A 797 8.74 -38.18 -15.54
C THR A 797 10.21 -38.54 -15.30
N ARG A 798 10.63 -38.66 -14.04
CA ARG A 798 11.99 -39.07 -13.68
C ARG A 798 12.29 -40.47 -14.19
N VAL A 799 11.41 -41.45 -13.95
CA VAL A 799 11.61 -42.82 -14.43
C VAL A 799 11.69 -42.89 -15.97
N LEU A 800 10.89 -42.09 -16.68
CA LEU A 800 11.00 -41.98 -18.14
C LEU A 800 12.36 -41.38 -18.58
N SER A 801 12.85 -40.34 -17.91
CA SER A 801 14.18 -39.77 -18.18
C SER A 801 15.34 -40.69 -17.79
N ASP A 802 15.24 -41.43 -16.69
CA ASP A 802 16.23 -42.41 -16.24
C ASP A 802 16.33 -43.58 -17.26
N GLN A 803 15.23 -43.94 -17.94
CA GLN A 803 15.23 -44.85 -19.09
C GLN A 803 15.70 -44.21 -20.42
N HIS A 804 16.23 -42.98 -20.37
CA HIS A 804 16.76 -42.23 -21.53
C HIS A 804 15.71 -41.98 -22.63
N VAL A 805 14.42 -41.92 -22.27
CA VAL A 805 13.31 -41.71 -23.21
C VAL A 805 13.03 -40.21 -23.41
N ASN A 806 13.06 -39.75 -24.66
CA ASN A 806 12.77 -38.35 -24.99
C ASN A 806 11.26 -38.10 -25.06
N ILE A 807 10.71 -37.42 -24.04
CA ILE A 807 9.27 -37.10 -23.95
C ILE A 807 8.93 -35.95 -24.91
N LEU A 808 8.18 -36.25 -25.97
CA LEU A 808 7.68 -35.26 -26.93
C LEU A 808 6.44 -34.52 -26.42
N SER A 809 5.58 -35.19 -25.67
CA SER A 809 4.43 -34.57 -25.02
C SER A 809 3.94 -35.37 -23.80
N ALA A 810 3.37 -34.65 -22.84
CA ALA A 810 2.69 -35.22 -21.68
C ALA A 810 1.35 -34.51 -21.49
N ALA A 811 0.29 -35.27 -21.21
CA ALA A 811 -1.03 -34.76 -20.85
C ALA A 811 -1.53 -35.48 -19.60
N VAL A 812 -1.92 -34.74 -18.57
CA VAL A 812 -2.28 -35.27 -17.26
C VAL A 812 -3.69 -34.81 -16.90
N GLN A 813 -4.53 -35.73 -16.45
CA GLN A 813 -5.89 -35.47 -15.98
C GLN A 813 -6.13 -36.21 -14.67
N THR A 814 -6.84 -35.59 -13.73
CA THR A 814 -7.25 -36.21 -12.46
C THR A 814 -8.77 -36.29 -12.36
N SER A 815 -9.29 -37.48 -12.10
CA SER A 815 -10.72 -37.69 -11.81
C SER A 815 -11.06 -37.27 -10.39
N ARG A 816 -12.36 -37.07 -10.12
CA ARG A 816 -12.90 -36.81 -8.78
C ARG A 816 -12.58 -37.93 -7.79
N ASP A 817 -12.42 -39.14 -8.29
CA ASP A 817 -12.14 -40.37 -7.54
C ASP A 817 -10.65 -40.53 -7.15
N ARG A 818 -9.85 -39.47 -7.32
CA ARG A 818 -8.38 -39.45 -7.12
C ARG A 818 -7.61 -40.43 -8.00
N VAL A 819 -8.14 -40.73 -9.18
CA VAL A 819 -7.39 -41.44 -10.24
C VAL A 819 -6.72 -40.40 -11.13
N ALA A 820 -5.40 -40.49 -11.27
CA ALA A 820 -4.61 -39.72 -12.22
C ALA A 820 -4.38 -40.56 -13.49
N THR A 821 -4.87 -40.05 -14.63
CA THR A 821 -4.63 -40.61 -15.97
C THR A 821 -3.62 -39.72 -16.67
N SER A 822 -2.43 -40.25 -16.96
CA SER A 822 -1.34 -39.51 -17.60
C SER A 822 -0.95 -40.17 -18.92
N ARG A 823 -1.08 -39.43 -20.04
CA ARG A 823 -0.65 -39.88 -21.36
C ARG A 823 0.69 -39.25 -21.73
N PHE A 824 1.69 -40.08 -22.00
CA PHE A 824 3.01 -39.66 -22.46
C PHE A 824 3.25 -40.11 -23.89
N THR A 825 3.86 -39.26 -24.71
CA THR A 825 4.25 -39.57 -26.09
C THR A 825 5.74 -39.34 -26.26
N PHE A 826 6.45 -40.30 -26.86
CA PHE A 826 7.90 -40.26 -27.03
C PHE A 826 8.36 -40.99 -28.30
N GLU A 827 9.62 -40.78 -28.67
CA GLU A 827 10.31 -41.44 -29.78
C GLU A 827 11.25 -42.55 -29.26
N MET A 828 11.30 -43.69 -29.94
CA MET A 828 12.11 -44.85 -29.56
C MET A 828 12.50 -45.73 -30.76
N GLY A 829 13.70 -46.35 -30.73
CA GLY A 829 14.21 -47.18 -31.83
C GLY A 829 13.85 -48.67 -31.76
N ASP A 830 14.05 -49.34 -30.60
CA ASP A 830 13.84 -50.79 -30.45
C ASP A 830 12.54 -51.10 -29.68
N PRO A 831 11.53 -51.78 -30.28
CA PRO A 831 10.33 -52.26 -29.59
C PRO A 831 10.58 -53.02 -28.27
N LYS A 832 11.71 -53.73 -28.12
CA LYS A 832 12.07 -54.44 -26.87
C LYS A 832 12.31 -53.48 -25.71
N HIS A 833 12.71 -52.25 -25.98
CA HIS A 833 12.88 -51.21 -24.98
C HIS A 833 11.52 -50.79 -24.39
N LEU A 834 10.42 -50.77 -25.18
CA LEU A 834 9.09 -50.39 -24.67
C LEU A 834 8.64 -51.27 -23.51
N GLY A 835 8.88 -52.58 -23.56
CA GLY A 835 8.55 -53.50 -22.47
C GLY A 835 9.30 -53.18 -21.17
N HIS A 836 10.54 -52.70 -21.27
CA HIS A 836 11.34 -52.25 -20.12
C HIS A 836 10.81 -50.92 -19.56
N VAL A 837 10.50 -49.94 -20.42
CA VAL A 837 9.91 -48.65 -20.02
C VAL A 837 8.55 -48.84 -19.31
N LEU A 838 7.65 -49.66 -19.87
CA LEU A 838 6.35 -49.97 -19.27
C LEU A 838 6.52 -50.63 -17.88
N LYS A 839 7.46 -51.57 -17.75
CA LYS A 839 7.76 -52.24 -16.47
C LYS A 839 8.38 -51.28 -15.45
N ALA A 840 9.25 -50.36 -15.87
CA ALA A 840 9.86 -49.36 -15.01
C ALA A 840 8.81 -48.36 -14.47
N VAL A 841 7.94 -47.82 -15.34
CA VAL A 841 6.89 -46.88 -14.93
C VAL A 841 5.84 -47.55 -14.02
N ARG A 842 5.51 -48.83 -14.25
CA ARG A 842 4.66 -49.62 -13.35
C ARG A 842 5.31 -49.90 -11.98
N GLY A 843 6.62 -49.68 -11.84
CA GLY A 843 7.33 -49.73 -10.56
C GLY A 843 7.22 -48.46 -9.70
N VAL A 844 6.61 -47.38 -10.23
CA VAL A 844 6.40 -46.14 -9.47
C VAL A 844 5.25 -46.32 -8.46
N GLU A 845 5.50 -46.00 -7.19
CA GLU A 845 4.48 -46.06 -6.14
C GLU A 845 3.22 -45.26 -6.55
N GLY A 846 2.06 -45.89 -6.40
CA GLY A 846 0.76 -45.32 -6.78
C GLY A 846 0.33 -45.61 -8.23
N VAL A 847 1.23 -45.98 -9.13
CA VAL A 847 0.86 -46.48 -10.48
C VAL A 847 0.34 -47.90 -10.35
N TYR A 848 -0.86 -48.17 -10.87
CA TYR A 848 -1.46 -49.51 -10.86
C TYR A 848 -1.56 -50.13 -12.26
N ASP A 849 -1.64 -49.34 -13.32
CA ASP A 849 -1.50 -49.84 -14.69
C ASP A 849 -0.75 -48.88 -15.62
N VAL A 850 -0.10 -49.46 -16.63
CA VAL A 850 0.58 -48.76 -17.73
C VAL A 850 0.44 -49.60 -19.01
N TYR A 851 -0.09 -49.01 -20.08
CA TYR A 851 -0.23 -49.65 -21.38
C TYR A 851 0.06 -48.71 -22.55
N ARG A 852 0.44 -49.26 -23.71
CA ARG A 852 0.54 -48.51 -24.97
C ARG A 852 -0.88 -48.19 -25.45
N VAL A 853 -1.16 -46.93 -25.79
CA VAL A 853 -2.46 -46.56 -26.35
C VAL A 853 -2.47 -46.79 -27.86
N THR A 854 -3.05 -47.90 -28.29
CA THR A 854 -3.46 -48.09 -29.69
C THR A 854 -4.80 -47.38 -29.93
N SER A 855 -4.97 -46.75 -31.10
CA SER A 855 -6.26 -46.17 -31.52
C SER A 855 -7.21 -47.23 -32.12
N ALA A 856 -7.22 -48.43 -31.54
CA ALA A 856 -8.00 -49.56 -32.03
C ALA A 856 -9.44 -49.52 -31.48
N ARG A 857 -10.33 -50.32 -32.08
CA ARG A 857 -11.61 -50.67 -31.43
C ARG A 857 -11.30 -51.29 -30.05
N ARG A 858 -12.03 -50.88 -29.00
CA ARG A 858 -12.32 -51.81 -27.90
C ARG A 858 -13.28 -52.88 -28.46
N PRO A 859 -13.09 -54.17 -28.12
CA PRO A 859 -14.08 -55.20 -28.41
C PRO A 859 -15.39 -54.95 -27.64
#